data_AF-A0A3C1A8V8-F1
#
_entry.id   AF-A0A3C1A8V8-F1
#
_cell.length_a   1.000
_cell.length_b   1.000
_cell.length_c   1.000
_cell.angle_alpha   90.00
_cell.angle_beta   90.00
_cell.angle_gamma   90.00
#
_symmetry.space_group_name_H-M   'P 1'
#
loop_
_entity.id
_entity.type
_entity.pdbx_description
1 polymer ?
#
loop_
_entity_poly.entity_id
_entity_poly.type
_entity_poly.pdbx_seq_one_letter_code
_entity_poly.pdbx_strand_id
1 'polypeptide(L)'
;MKLSFQKMNKILGWGIFFIAAFVYVSTVEPTVSLWDCGEYISTAYKLQVGHPPGAPLFQLLGRVFSLFALGNTSKVAYCINIMSAVASALTVMFLFWSIVLLASQFLIYNKKNDSEKEYLALGMGLSGALAYLFTDSFWFSAVEAEVYALSSLFTAVVFWAILRWNKETIDSYRIRWLILIAYLIGLSIGVHQLNLLTIPAIVLVIYFRKKKPSVLGILGAILLSMGVLAFILYGLVPEIPGLFARTELFVVNRLGFPFESGTIFSAIVLVGLLLVGILYTHYPNIYFRILFGVLAIFILVMIVSGASSWVGLIFRFLFVLGLGWGIIYLMKHRVVMNAVWLSLCFIVIGYSSFLMIVIRANANTPINENNPRDAMGLVAYLNREQYGNWPVISGSDFTANVVGYTDGKPVYMKDEKTGRYKVKDNAKSTKPIYDSHMLFPRMYSHSYAHIQEYKIWAGMPNDENYKPSFGDHLRFLVNYQLNHMYWRYFLWNFAGRQNDQQGFYNKANGNWITGLNFLDKWRVGPLKELPAHKKSKAWNRFYLLPLLFGIGGIIYHYKRNWKGWLVIMAFFIMTGMAIVIYLNQYSPQPRERDYAYAASFYAFAIWIGLGTGALASGLTKWMNDKKSILIATSLNLLCVSGVLAAEGWNDHNRSGRY
;
A
#
# COMPACT_ATOMS: atom_id res chain seq x y z
N MET A 1 -20.20 37.76 9.36
CA MET A 1 -19.71 36.82 10.40
C MET A 1 -18.45 36.13 9.88
N LYS A 2 -17.27 36.34 10.49
CA LYS A 2 -16.00 35.71 10.06
C LYS A 2 -16.06 34.22 10.44
N LEU A 3 -15.90 33.31 9.46
CA LEU A 3 -15.88 31.87 9.74
C LEU A 3 -14.64 31.52 10.58
N SER A 4 -14.78 30.60 11.54
CA SER A 4 -13.62 30.10 12.29
C SER A 4 -12.76 29.20 11.40
N PHE A 5 -11.44 29.14 11.67
CA PHE A 5 -10.51 28.27 10.95
C PHE A 5 -10.97 26.81 10.89
N GLN A 6 -11.49 26.29 12.00
CA GLN A 6 -12.01 24.91 12.04
C GLN A 6 -13.20 24.71 11.10
N LYS A 7 -14.10 25.70 11.00
CA LYS A 7 -15.25 25.65 10.10
C LYS A 7 -14.81 25.78 8.64
N MET A 8 -13.89 26.69 8.34
CA MET A 8 -13.30 26.84 7.00
C MET A 8 -12.58 25.57 6.54
N ASN A 9 -11.73 24.98 7.39
CA ASN A 9 -11.02 23.74 7.09
C ASN A 9 -11.97 22.56 6.79
N LYS A 10 -13.10 22.47 7.49
CA LYS A 10 -14.13 21.45 7.19
C LYS A 10 -14.82 21.71 5.86
N ILE A 11 -15.25 22.96 5.61
CA ILE A 11 -15.94 23.35 4.38
C ILE A 11 -15.03 23.12 3.16
N LEU A 12 -13.77 23.56 3.23
CA LEU A 12 -12.82 23.39 2.13
C LEU A 12 -12.49 21.91 1.88
N GLY A 13 -12.35 21.10 2.92
CA GLY A 13 -12.15 19.65 2.75
C GLY A 13 -13.29 18.99 1.97
N TRP A 14 -14.55 19.26 2.36
CA TRP A 14 -15.71 18.76 1.63
C TRP A 14 -15.85 19.38 0.24
N GLY A 15 -15.52 20.67 0.08
CA GLY A 15 -15.48 21.31 -1.24
C GLY A 15 -14.51 20.60 -2.19
N ILE A 16 -13.32 20.26 -1.71
CA ILE A 16 -12.33 19.49 -2.48
C ILE A 16 -12.84 18.09 -2.80
N PHE A 17 -13.52 17.42 -1.86
CA PHE A 17 -14.18 16.14 -2.14
C PHE A 17 -15.16 16.27 -3.31
N PHE A 18 -16.06 17.26 -3.30
CA PHE A 18 -17.04 17.43 -4.37
C PHE A 18 -16.40 17.79 -5.72
N ILE A 19 -15.34 18.61 -5.72
CA ILE A 19 -14.56 18.91 -6.94
C ILE A 19 -13.94 17.63 -7.49
N ALA A 20 -13.24 16.86 -6.66
CA ALA A 20 -12.61 15.60 -7.08
C ALA A 20 -13.64 14.56 -7.55
N ALA A 21 -14.75 14.42 -6.83
CA ALA A 21 -15.84 13.52 -7.21
C ALA A 21 -16.43 13.92 -8.56
N PHE A 22 -16.66 15.21 -8.81
CA PHE A 22 -17.14 15.68 -10.11
C PHE A 22 -16.16 15.35 -11.23
N VAL A 23 -14.86 15.62 -11.05
CA VAL A 23 -13.82 15.32 -12.05
C VAL A 23 -13.78 13.83 -12.35
N TYR A 24 -13.66 12.98 -11.33
CA TYR A 24 -13.53 11.54 -11.54
C TYR A 24 -14.80 10.90 -12.08
N VAL A 25 -15.99 11.29 -11.59
CA VAL A 25 -17.27 10.76 -12.11
C VAL A 25 -17.52 11.22 -13.55
N SER A 26 -17.18 12.46 -13.91
CA SER A 26 -17.35 12.95 -15.29
C SER A 26 -16.36 12.34 -16.29
N THR A 27 -15.28 11.71 -15.81
CA THR A 27 -14.23 11.09 -16.64
C THR A 27 -14.16 9.57 -16.51
N VAL A 28 -15.04 8.97 -15.71
CA VAL A 28 -15.05 7.54 -15.38
C VAL A 28 -15.33 6.66 -16.61
N GLU A 29 -14.74 5.46 -16.64
CA GLU A 29 -15.07 4.43 -17.63
C GLU A 29 -16.56 4.03 -17.50
N PRO A 30 -17.37 4.11 -18.59
CA PRO A 30 -18.78 3.74 -18.53
C PRO A 30 -18.98 2.21 -18.55
N THR A 31 -17.98 1.47 -19.04
CA THR A 31 -18.02 0.00 -19.17
C THR A 31 -16.83 -0.65 -18.46
N VAL A 32 -16.36 -1.79 -18.96
CA VAL A 32 -15.29 -2.59 -18.39
C VAL A 32 -13.97 -2.20 -19.04
N SER A 33 -13.00 -1.77 -18.25
CA SER A 33 -11.65 -1.52 -18.75
C SER A 33 -10.83 -2.81 -18.92
N LEU A 34 -9.69 -2.69 -19.59
CA LEU A 34 -8.73 -3.78 -19.83
C LEU A 34 -8.11 -4.28 -18.51
N TRP A 35 -7.54 -5.49 -18.52
CA TRP A 35 -6.87 -6.14 -17.38
C TRP A 35 -7.81 -6.62 -16.27
N ASP A 36 -7.48 -6.32 -15.01
CA ASP A 36 -8.08 -6.93 -13.83
C ASP A 36 -9.46 -6.32 -13.53
N CYS A 37 -9.77 -5.14 -14.09
CA CYS A 37 -11.05 -4.44 -13.96
C CYS A 37 -12.26 -5.32 -14.26
N GLY A 38 -12.24 -6.07 -15.37
CA GLY A 38 -13.37 -6.92 -15.76
C GLY A 38 -13.62 -8.06 -14.77
N GLU A 39 -12.55 -8.61 -14.21
CA GLU A 39 -12.64 -9.62 -13.16
C GLU A 39 -13.14 -9.00 -11.85
N TYR A 40 -12.59 -7.87 -11.41
CA TYR A 40 -13.04 -7.18 -10.20
C TYR A 40 -14.52 -6.78 -10.27
N ILE A 41 -14.99 -6.25 -11.40
CA ILE A 41 -16.40 -5.89 -11.62
C ILE A 41 -17.28 -7.14 -11.56
N SER A 42 -16.94 -8.19 -12.30
CA SER A 42 -17.76 -9.40 -12.40
C SER A 42 -17.81 -10.19 -11.08
N THR A 43 -16.67 -10.27 -10.38
CA THR A 43 -16.56 -10.91 -9.08
C THR A 43 -17.24 -10.09 -7.99
N ALA A 44 -17.16 -8.75 -7.99
CA ALA A 44 -17.90 -7.91 -7.05
C ALA A 44 -19.42 -8.00 -7.27
N TYR A 45 -19.89 -7.95 -8.52
CA TYR A 45 -21.32 -7.96 -8.83
C TYR A 45 -22.04 -9.23 -8.33
N LYS A 46 -21.38 -10.39 -8.38
CA LYS A 46 -21.96 -11.67 -7.97
C LYS A 46 -21.32 -12.26 -6.70
N LEU A 47 -20.43 -11.51 -6.05
CA LEU A 47 -19.59 -11.97 -4.93
C LEU A 47 -18.92 -13.30 -5.26
N GLN A 48 -18.08 -13.33 -6.28
CA GLN A 48 -17.35 -14.52 -6.74
C GLN A 48 -15.89 -14.47 -6.25
N VAL A 49 -15.19 -15.59 -6.33
CA VAL A 49 -13.80 -15.69 -5.86
C VAL A 49 -12.86 -15.45 -7.03
N GLY A 50 -12.33 -14.23 -7.12
CA GLY A 50 -11.35 -13.83 -8.14
C GLY A 50 -9.92 -14.25 -7.79
N HIS A 51 -8.94 -13.72 -8.51
CA HIS A 51 -7.54 -14.10 -8.36
C HIS A 51 -6.99 -13.78 -6.95
N PRO A 52 -6.08 -14.62 -6.42
CA PRO A 52 -5.57 -14.42 -5.07
C PRO A 52 -4.73 -13.11 -4.93
N PRO A 53 -4.93 -12.35 -3.83
CA PRO A 53 -5.62 -12.72 -2.60
C PRO A 53 -7.13 -12.35 -2.56
N GLY A 54 -7.76 -12.02 -3.68
CA GLY A 54 -9.22 -11.92 -3.82
C GLY A 54 -9.87 -10.59 -3.45
N ALA A 55 -9.18 -9.71 -2.74
CA ALA A 55 -9.66 -8.38 -2.32
C ALA A 55 -11.14 -8.36 -1.83
N PRO A 56 -11.51 -9.20 -0.84
CA PRO A 56 -12.90 -9.41 -0.45
C PRO A 56 -13.64 -8.14 0.01
N LEU A 57 -12.95 -7.21 0.68
CA LEU A 57 -13.57 -5.95 1.09
C LEU A 57 -13.87 -5.07 -0.12
N PHE A 58 -13.00 -5.05 -1.13
CA PHE A 58 -13.28 -4.37 -2.40
C PHE A 58 -14.54 -4.97 -3.05
N GLN A 59 -14.63 -6.30 -3.11
CA GLN A 59 -15.79 -6.99 -3.70
C GLN A 59 -17.09 -6.73 -2.93
N LEU A 60 -17.05 -6.72 -1.60
CA LEU A 60 -18.22 -6.41 -0.75
C LEU A 60 -18.71 -4.97 -0.98
N LEU A 61 -17.80 -3.99 -1.06
CA LEU A 61 -18.16 -2.61 -1.35
C LEU A 61 -18.65 -2.45 -2.80
N GLY A 62 -17.99 -3.10 -3.76
CA GLY A 62 -18.40 -3.12 -5.16
C GLY A 62 -19.79 -3.73 -5.33
N ARG A 63 -20.13 -4.76 -4.54
CA ARG A 63 -21.48 -5.31 -4.51
C ARG A 63 -22.51 -4.28 -4.08
N VAL A 64 -22.23 -3.50 -3.02
CA VAL A 64 -23.12 -2.40 -2.59
C VAL A 64 -23.29 -1.39 -3.72
N PHE A 65 -22.20 -0.96 -4.36
CA PHE A 65 -22.28 0.00 -5.46
C PHE A 65 -23.05 -0.55 -6.67
N SER A 66 -22.94 -1.85 -6.97
CA SER A 66 -23.71 -2.48 -8.04
C SER A 66 -25.23 -2.40 -7.84
N LEU A 67 -25.72 -2.22 -6.61
CA LEU A 67 -27.16 -2.08 -6.33
C LEU A 67 -27.71 -0.76 -6.88
N PHE A 68 -26.89 0.28 -7.04
CA PHE A 68 -27.29 1.54 -7.67
C PHE A 68 -27.54 1.41 -9.19
N ALA A 69 -27.26 0.25 -9.78
CA ALA A 69 -27.67 -0.07 -11.14
C ALA A 69 -29.19 -0.34 -11.25
N LEU A 70 -29.90 -0.47 -10.13
CA LEU A 70 -31.36 -0.65 -10.05
C LEU A 70 -31.89 -1.78 -10.95
N GLY A 71 -31.16 -2.90 -10.99
CA GLY A 71 -31.50 -4.07 -11.80
C GLY A 71 -31.02 -4.02 -13.26
N ASN A 72 -30.54 -2.88 -13.75
CA ASN A 72 -29.99 -2.77 -15.11
C ASN A 72 -28.53 -3.25 -15.15
N THR A 73 -28.30 -4.44 -15.69
CA THR A 73 -26.98 -5.07 -15.76
C THR A 73 -25.96 -4.28 -16.57
N SER A 74 -26.39 -3.50 -17.58
CA SER A 74 -25.46 -2.67 -18.37
C SER A 74 -24.85 -1.51 -17.59
N LYS A 75 -25.45 -1.12 -16.45
CA LYS A 75 -24.96 -0.04 -15.58
C LYS A 75 -24.06 -0.52 -14.44
N VAL A 76 -23.93 -1.84 -14.24
CA VAL A 76 -23.18 -2.40 -13.12
C VAL A 76 -21.71 -1.98 -13.14
N ALA A 77 -21.07 -2.04 -14.31
CA ALA A 77 -19.67 -1.64 -14.47
C ALA A 77 -19.47 -0.17 -14.08
N TYR A 78 -20.28 0.74 -14.66
CA TYR A 78 -20.29 2.16 -14.32
C TYR A 78 -20.47 2.41 -12.82
N CYS A 79 -21.46 1.77 -12.18
CA CYS A 79 -21.70 1.94 -10.74
C CYS A 79 -20.51 1.49 -9.89
N ILE A 80 -19.82 0.41 -10.27
CA ILE A 80 -18.62 -0.05 -9.56
C ILE A 80 -17.42 0.87 -9.86
N ASN A 81 -17.26 1.39 -11.08
CA ASN A 81 -16.23 2.39 -11.37
C ASN A 81 -16.46 3.70 -10.56
N ILE A 82 -17.72 4.10 -10.32
CA ILE A 82 -18.04 5.22 -9.41
C ILE A 82 -17.51 4.98 -7.99
N MET A 83 -17.45 3.74 -7.51
CA MET A 83 -16.85 3.43 -6.21
C MET A 83 -15.39 3.89 -6.15
N SER A 84 -14.60 3.61 -7.20
CA SER A 84 -13.21 4.07 -7.32
C SER A 84 -13.13 5.59 -7.36
N ALA A 85 -14.02 6.25 -8.11
CA ALA A 85 -14.08 7.71 -8.19
C ALA A 85 -14.36 8.35 -6.83
N VAL A 86 -15.34 7.82 -6.07
CA VAL A 86 -15.69 8.30 -4.72
C VAL A 86 -14.56 8.03 -3.73
N ALA A 87 -13.95 6.84 -3.75
CA ALA A 87 -12.82 6.51 -2.88
C ALA A 87 -11.61 7.42 -3.15
N SER A 88 -11.34 7.72 -4.41
CA SER A 88 -10.27 8.63 -4.82
C SER A 88 -10.58 10.07 -4.43
N ALA A 89 -11.81 10.54 -4.58
CA ALA A 89 -12.23 11.87 -4.09
C ALA A 89 -12.06 12.02 -2.58
N LEU A 90 -12.40 10.99 -1.80
CA LEU A 90 -12.15 10.96 -0.36
C LEU A 90 -10.64 11.00 -0.05
N THR A 91 -9.82 10.30 -0.83
CA THR A 91 -8.35 10.33 -0.70
C THR A 91 -7.81 11.75 -0.82
N VAL A 92 -8.26 12.52 -1.83
CA VAL A 92 -7.86 13.92 -2.05
C VAL A 92 -8.30 14.82 -0.87
N MET A 93 -9.49 14.60 -0.33
CA MET A 93 -9.97 15.32 0.86
C MET A 93 -9.10 15.02 2.10
N PHE A 94 -8.73 13.76 2.34
CA PHE A 94 -7.85 13.40 3.45
C PHE A 94 -6.41 13.90 3.25
N LEU A 95 -5.95 14.02 2.00
CA LEU A 95 -4.69 14.70 1.68
C LEU A 95 -4.74 16.17 2.10
N PHE A 96 -5.80 16.89 1.72
CA PHE A 96 -6.00 18.28 2.13
C PHE A 96 -5.91 18.43 3.65
N TRP A 97 -6.68 17.64 4.41
CA TRP A 97 -6.63 17.72 5.87
C TRP A 97 -5.28 17.31 6.45
N SER A 98 -4.57 16.36 5.84
CA SER A 98 -3.22 15.97 6.27
C SER A 98 -2.23 17.11 6.09
N ILE A 99 -2.25 17.79 4.93
CA ILE A 99 -1.38 18.95 4.66
C ILE A 99 -1.69 20.09 5.63
N VAL A 100 -2.97 20.42 5.84
CA VAL A 100 -3.36 21.47 6.80
C VAL A 100 -2.89 21.12 8.22
N LEU A 101 -3.03 19.87 8.65
CA LEU A 101 -2.53 19.42 9.96
C LEU A 101 -1.02 19.54 10.08
N LEU A 102 -0.25 19.17 9.04
CA LEU A 102 1.21 19.28 9.01
C LEU A 102 1.67 20.74 9.02
N ALA A 103 1.10 21.58 8.15
CA ALA A 103 1.39 23.02 8.09
C ALA A 103 1.10 23.71 9.43
N SER A 104 -0.01 23.34 10.07
CA SER A 104 -0.39 23.90 11.37
C SER A 104 0.65 23.63 12.47
N GLN A 105 1.43 22.54 12.39
CA GLN A 105 2.41 22.19 13.43
C GLN A 105 3.54 23.22 13.58
N PHE A 106 3.91 23.91 12.49
CA PHE A 106 5.01 24.88 12.51
C PHE A 106 4.57 26.31 12.19
N LEU A 107 3.35 26.52 11.69
CA LEU A 107 2.77 27.86 11.51
C LEU A 107 2.00 28.31 12.75
N ILE A 108 1.13 27.46 13.28
CA ILE A 108 0.13 27.80 14.31
C ILE A 108 0.58 27.25 15.67
N TYR A 109 1.86 27.45 16.00
CA TYR A 109 2.47 26.91 17.22
C TYR A 109 2.14 27.74 18.47
N ASN A 110 2.19 29.07 18.35
CA ASN A 110 1.77 29.99 19.40
C ASN A 110 0.29 30.31 19.19
N LYS A 111 -0.57 29.99 20.17
CA LYS A 111 -2.04 30.19 20.17
C LYS A 111 -2.51 31.66 20.04
N LYS A 112 -1.74 32.54 19.41
CA LYS A 112 -2.19 33.86 18.96
C LYS A 112 -3.02 33.64 17.70
N ASN A 113 -4.24 34.19 17.66
CA ASN A 113 -5.09 34.19 16.46
C ASN A 113 -4.38 34.97 15.34
N ASP A 114 -3.63 34.27 14.51
CA ASP A 114 -2.91 34.80 13.36
C ASP A 114 -3.61 34.27 12.10
N SER A 115 -4.57 35.05 11.60
CA SER A 115 -5.44 34.63 10.50
C SER A 115 -4.67 34.38 9.20
N GLU A 116 -3.55 35.06 9.01
CA GLU A 116 -2.68 34.96 7.87
C GLU A 116 -2.01 33.58 7.85
N LYS A 117 -1.53 33.09 8.99
CA LYS A 117 -0.99 31.72 9.10
C LYS A 117 -2.03 30.64 8.91
N GLU A 118 -3.27 30.88 9.38
CA GLU A 118 -4.40 30.00 9.14
C GLU A 118 -4.74 29.91 7.64
N TYR A 119 -4.83 31.05 6.95
CA TYR A 119 -5.07 31.09 5.51
C TYR A 119 -3.92 30.46 4.72
N LEU A 120 -2.67 30.67 5.15
CA LEU A 120 -1.53 30.04 4.51
C LEU A 120 -1.59 28.50 4.64
N ALA A 121 -1.97 27.97 5.81
CA ALA A 121 -2.13 26.53 5.99
C ALA A 121 -3.23 25.95 5.07
N LEU A 122 -4.36 26.67 4.91
CA LEU A 122 -5.42 26.29 3.97
C LEU A 122 -4.95 26.37 2.52
N GLY A 123 -4.19 27.40 2.14
CA GLY A 123 -3.61 27.56 0.81
C GLY A 123 -2.64 26.43 0.46
N MET A 124 -1.74 26.05 1.39
CA MET A 124 -0.87 24.88 1.23
C MET A 124 -1.68 23.59 1.03
N GLY A 125 -2.73 23.40 1.83
CA GLY A 125 -3.62 22.25 1.72
C GLY A 125 -4.31 22.16 0.36
N LEU A 126 -4.89 23.28 -0.09
CA LEU A 126 -5.60 23.37 -1.37
C LEU A 126 -4.65 23.07 -2.54
N SER A 127 -3.46 23.70 -2.54
CA SER A 127 -2.42 23.51 -3.55
C SER A 127 -1.98 22.05 -3.70
N GLY A 128 -1.63 21.40 -2.59
CA GLY A 128 -1.14 20.01 -2.65
C GLY A 128 -2.25 19.00 -2.99
N ALA A 129 -3.45 19.20 -2.46
CA ALA A 129 -4.58 18.31 -2.73
C ALA A 129 -5.04 18.39 -4.20
N LEU A 130 -5.22 19.59 -4.75
CA LEU A 130 -5.61 19.74 -6.16
C LEU A 130 -4.48 19.33 -7.11
N ALA A 131 -3.21 19.51 -6.74
CA ALA A 131 -2.11 18.96 -7.53
C ALA A 131 -2.20 17.43 -7.61
N TYR A 132 -2.40 16.74 -6.49
CA TYR A 132 -2.53 15.28 -6.46
C TYR A 132 -3.75 14.77 -7.25
N LEU A 133 -4.88 15.50 -7.17
CA LEU A 133 -6.12 15.17 -7.87
C LEU A 133 -5.86 14.91 -9.36
N PHE A 134 -5.01 15.72 -9.98
CA PHE A 134 -4.71 15.68 -11.41
C PHE A 134 -3.38 14.97 -11.74
N THR A 135 -2.80 14.19 -10.82
CA THR A 135 -1.61 13.38 -11.14
C THR A 135 -1.97 12.17 -12.01
N ASP A 136 -1.14 11.90 -13.03
CA ASP A 136 -1.38 10.92 -14.10
C ASP A 136 -1.79 9.53 -13.57
N SER A 137 -0.95 8.92 -12.73
CA SER A 137 -1.16 7.57 -12.22
C SER A 137 -2.34 7.46 -11.27
N PHE A 138 -2.58 8.51 -10.47
CA PHE A 138 -3.69 8.53 -9.52
C PHE A 138 -5.03 8.74 -10.22
N TRP A 139 -5.10 9.66 -11.18
CA TRP A 139 -6.32 9.89 -11.95
C TRP A 139 -6.68 8.66 -12.78
N PHE A 140 -5.71 8.00 -13.41
CA PHE A 140 -5.94 6.74 -14.12
C PHE A 140 -6.61 5.68 -13.23
N SER A 141 -6.12 5.51 -12.00
CA SER A 141 -6.69 4.57 -11.03
C SER A 141 -8.05 5.01 -10.47
N ALA A 142 -8.36 6.31 -10.53
CA ALA A 142 -9.61 6.86 -10.00
C ALA A 142 -10.82 6.63 -10.91
N VAL A 143 -10.60 6.36 -12.20
CA VAL A 143 -11.64 6.27 -13.24
C VAL A 143 -11.98 4.83 -13.65
N GLU A 144 -11.42 3.82 -12.97
CA GLU A 144 -11.64 2.39 -13.24
C GLU A 144 -11.73 1.56 -11.96
N ALA A 145 -12.42 0.42 -12.02
CA ALA A 145 -12.65 -0.49 -10.89
C ALA A 145 -11.43 -1.36 -10.55
N GLU A 146 -10.39 -0.71 -9.99
CA GLU A 146 -9.19 -1.36 -9.45
C GLU A 146 -9.07 -1.18 -7.94
N VAL A 147 -8.32 -2.08 -7.29
CA VAL A 147 -8.08 -2.04 -5.83
C VAL A 147 -7.29 -0.82 -5.36
N TYR A 148 -6.58 -0.14 -6.26
CA TYR A 148 -5.65 0.96 -5.91
C TYR A 148 -6.36 2.23 -5.44
N ALA A 149 -7.59 2.50 -5.91
CA ALA A 149 -8.39 3.63 -5.43
C ALA A 149 -8.74 3.50 -3.94
N LEU A 150 -9.27 2.33 -3.54
CA LEU A 150 -9.56 2.04 -2.13
C LEU A 150 -8.27 1.92 -1.30
N SER A 151 -7.21 1.32 -1.84
CA SER A 151 -5.90 1.26 -1.17
C SER A 151 -5.35 2.66 -0.84
N SER A 152 -5.48 3.60 -1.79
CA SER A 152 -5.07 5.00 -1.59
C SER A 152 -5.91 5.68 -0.52
N LEU A 153 -7.21 5.41 -0.46
CA LEU A 153 -8.09 5.92 0.60
C LEU A 153 -7.66 5.44 1.98
N PHE A 154 -7.44 4.13 2.15
CA PHE A 154 -6.97 3.58 3.43
C PHE A 154 -5.65 4.21 3.86
N THR A 155 -4.71 4.34 2.93
CA THR A 155 -3.41 4.99 3.16
C THR A 155 -3.60 6.44 3.63
N ALA A 156 -4.45 7.21 2.95
CA ALA A 156 -4.71 8.61 3.29
C ALA A 156 -5.40 8.78 4.64
N VAL A 157 -6.41 7.95 4.95
CA VAL A 157 -7.15 8.00 6.23
C VAL A 157 -6.25 7.58 7.38
N VAL A 158 -5.43 6.52 7.22
CA VAL A 158 -4.49 6.06 8.24
C VAL A 158 -3.43 7.13 8.52
N PHE A 159 -2.86 7.72 7.46
CA PHE A 159 -1.89 8.80 7.62
C PHE A 159 -2.50 10.04 8.29
N TRP A 160 -3.71 10.44 7.89
CA TRP A 160 -4.46 11.50 8.55
C TRP A 160 -4.76 11.17 10.03
N ALA A 161 -5.17 9.94 10.34
CA ALA A 161 -5.51 9.51 11.69
C ALA A 161 -4.31 9.58 12.64
N ILE A 162 -3.09 9.26 12.17
CA ILE A 162 -1.89 9.40 13.02
C ILE A 162 -1.50 10.87 13.25
N LEU A 163 -1.79 11.76 12.29
CA LEU A 163 -1.65 13.21 12.51
C LEU A 163 -2.69 13.73 13.52
N ARG A 164 -3.91 13.20 13.51
CA ARG A 164 -4.94 13.48 14.52
C ARG A 164 -4.54 12.98 15.90
N TRP A 165 -4.00 11.77 15.99
CA TRP A 165 -3.38 11.21 17.19
C TRP A 165 -2.31 12.14 17.75
N ASN A 166 -1.44 12.70 16.90
CA ASN A 166 -0.39 13.61 17.33
C ASN A 166 -0.93 14.99 17.75
N LYS A 167 -2.05 15.44 17.21
CA LYS A 167 -2.67 16.70 17.64
C LYS A 167 -3.40 16.58 18.98
N GLU A 168 -3.92 15.40 19.30
CA GLU A 168 -4.75 15.16 20.49
C GLU A 168 -3.97 15.31 21.81
N THR A 169 -4.47 16.14 22.72
CA THR A 169 -3.83 16.40 24.01
C THR A 169 -4.26 15.40 25.08
N ILE A 170 -5.52 14.94 25.04
CA ILE A 170 -6.09 14.00 26.00
C ILE A 170 -5.69 12.55 25.62
N ASP A 171 -5.07 11.83 26.55
CA ASP A 171 -4.50 10.50 26.27
C ASP A 171 -5.56 9.45 25.90
N SER A 172 -6.74 9.44 26.54
CA SER A 172 -7.84 8.52 26.20
C SER A 172 -8.35 8.73 24.77
N TYR A 173 -8.56 9.99 24.38
CA TYR A 173 -8.92 10.34 23.00
C TYR A 173 -7.80 10.12 22.00
N ARG A 174 -6.56 9.98 22.47
CA ARG A 174 -5.45 9.64 21.60
C ARG A 174 -5.47 8.14 21.24
N ILE A 175 -5.77 7.27 22.19
CA ILE A 175 -5.83 5.81 21.98
C ILE A 175 -6.85 5.42 20.90
N ARG A 176 -8.02 6.07 20.84
CA ARG A 176 -9.05 5.77 19.83
C ARG A 176 -8.53 5.87 18.39
N TRP A 177 -7.56 6.75 18.13
CA TRP A 177 -6.95 6.89 16.80
C TRP A 177 -6.04 5.70 16.48
N LEU A 178 -5.34 5.14 17.47
CA LEU A 178 -4.55 3.91 17.26
C LEU A 178 -5.45 2.71 17.00
N ILE A 179 -6.57 2.59 17.72
CA ILE A 179 -7.56 1.54 17.50
C ILE A 179 -8.18 1.68 16.10
N LEU A 180 -8.53 2.92 15.68
CA LEU A 180 -9.01 3.18 14.32
C LEU A 180 -7.96 2.79 13.27
N ILE A 181 -6.69 3.16 13.47
CA ILE A 181 -5.60 2.77 12.56
C ILE A 181 -5.49 1.26 12.47
N ALA A 182 -5.56 0.55 13.60
CA ALA A 182 -5.52 -0.92 13.63
C ALA A 182 -6.70 -1.54 12.87
N TYR A 183 -7.91 -1.00 13.06
CA TYR A 183 -9.09 -1.42 12.29
C TYR A 183 -8.93 -1.22 10.79
N LEU A 184 -8.46 -0.03 10.39
CA LEU A 184 -8.22 0.32 8.99
C LEU A 184 -7.12 -0.53 8.37
N ILE A 185 -6.07 -0.88 9.13
CA ILE A 185 -5.05 -1.85 8.71
C ILE A 185 -5.69 -3.21 8.45
N GLY A 186 -6.50 -3.72 9.39
CA GLY A 186 -7.24 -4.98 9.23
C GLY A 186 -8.10 -5.02 7.97
N LEU A 187 -8.92 -3.98 7.78
CA LEU A 187 -9.76 -3.82 6.59
C LEU A 187 -8.95 -3.72 5.30
N SER A 188 -7.85 -2.95 5.32
CA SER A 188 -7.03 -2.72 4.13
C SER A 188 -6.41 -4.00 3.59
N ILE A 189 -6.12 -5.01 4.44
CA ILE A 189 -5.61 -6.31 3.96
C ILE A 189 -6.64 -7.00 3.05
N GLY A 190 -7.94 -6.81 3.31
CA GLY A 190 -9.04 -7.25 2.45
C GLY A 190 -9.22 -6.43 1.16
N VAL A 191 -8.37 -5.44 0.90
CA VAL A 191 -8.30 -4.68 -0.37
C VAL A 191 -6.91 -4.84 -0.98
N HIS A 192 -5.89 -4.27 -0.34
CA HIS A 192 -4.48 -4.34 -0.73
C HIS A 192 -3.58 -4.01 0.46
N GLN A 193 -2.42 -4.68 0.56
CA GLN A 193 -1.46 -4.51 1.66
C GLN A 193 -0.61 -3.22 1.61
N LEU A 194 -0.77 -2.32 0.63
CA LEU A 194 0.11 -1.14 0.48
C LEU A 194 -0.02 -0.16 1.65
N ASN A 195 -1.19 -0.11 2.28
CA ASN A 195 -1.42 0.71 3.47
C ASN A 195 -0.45 0.38 4.62
N LEU A 196 0.06 -0.86 4.71
CA LEU A 196 1.03 -1.26 5.74
C LEU A 196 2.35 -0.47 5.63
N LEU A 197 2.67 0.07 4.45
CA LEU A 197 3.87 0.88 4.22
C LEU A 197 3.80 2.25 4.92
N THR A 198 2.66 2.62 5.52
CA THR A 198 2.53 3.79 6.39
C THR A 198 3.14 3.57 7.79
N ILE A 199 3.40 2.32 8.20
CA ILE A 199 3.86 1.96 9.54
C ILE A 199 5.15 2.72 9.94
N PRO A 200 6.19 2.83 9.09
CA PRO A 200 7.38 3.62 9.43
C PRO A 200 7.09 5.09 9.74
N ALA A 201 6.19 5.72 8.98
CA ALA A 201 5.76 7.09 9.25
C ALA A 201 5.00 7.18 10.58
N ILE A 202 4.12 6.21 10.86
CA ILE A 202 3.35 6.13 12.12
C ILE A 202 4.28 6.03 13.33
N VAL A 203 5.24 5.10 13.29
CA VAL A 203 6.18 4.88 14.39
C VAL A 203 7.07 6.10 14.62
N LEU A 204 7.52 6.79 13.55
CA LEU A 204 8.27 8.04 13.69
C LEU A 204 7.43 9.16 14.33
N VAL A 205 6.15 9.31 13.96
CA VAL A 205 5.25 10.27 14.62
C VAL A 205 5.12 9.95 16.12
N ILE A 206 4.97 8.67 16.47
CA ILE A 206 4.88 8.24 17.87
C ILE A 206 6.20 8.53 18.62
N TYR A 207 7.33 8.18 18.01
CA TYR A 207 8.66 8.41 18.59
C TYR A 207 8.92 9.89 18.85
N PHE A 208 8.73 10.76 17.85
CA PHE A 208 8.97 12.20 17.97
C PHE A 208 8.05 12.91 18.96
N ARG A 209 6.86 12.35 19.22
CA ARG A 209 5.97 12.82 20.28
C ARG A 209 6.46 12.42 21.66
N LYS A 210 6.89 11.17 21.82
CA LYS A 210 7.15 10.57 23.14
C LYS A 210 8.58 10.77 23.63
N LYS A 211 9.54 10.95 22.73
CA LYS A 211 10.97 11.02 23.05
C LYS A 211 11.65 12.21 22.39
N LYS A 212 12.72 12.69 23.03
CA LYS A 212 13.65 13.64 22.41
C LYS A 212 14.38 12.91 21.26
N PRO A 213 14.46 13.51 20.06
CA PRO A 213 15.12 12.87 18.94
C PRO A 213 16.62 12.66 19.18
N SER A 214 17.11 11.48 18.85
CA SER A 214 18.53 11.16 18.72
C SER A 214 18.74 10.26 17.50
N VAL A 215 19.94 10.24 16.91
CA VAL A 215 20.22 9.42 15.72
C VAL A 215 19.93 7.94 15.98
N LEU A 216 20.44 7.40 17.09
CA LEU A 216 20.18 6.02 17.52
C LEU A 216 18.69 5.76 17.79
N GLY A 217 17.97 6.73 18.35
CA GLY A 217 16.54 6.59 18.60
C GLY A 217 15.70 6.61 17.31
N ILE A 218 16.09 7.40 16.31
CA ILE A 218 15.47 7.43 14.98
C ILE A 218 15.73 6.11 14.25
N LEU A 219 16.99 5.65 14.22
CA LEU A 219 17.34 4.36 13.63
C LEU A 219 16.61 3.21 14.31
N GLY A 220 16.56 3.21 15.65
CA GLY A 220 15.80 2.25 16.43
C GLY A 220 14.29 2.28 16.12
N ALA A 221 13.71 3.47 15.91
CA ALA A 221 12.31 3.62 15.52
C ALA A 221 12.03 3.07 14.12
N ILE A 222 12.92 3.31 13.16
CA ILE A 222 12.82 2.76 11.80
C ILE A 222 12.95 1.23 11.84
N LEU A 223 13.95 0.68 12.54
CA LEU A 223 14.12 -0.76 12.69
C LEU A 223 12.91 -1.42 13.36
N LEU A 224 12.39 -0.81 14.44
CA LEU A 224 11.16 -1.26 15.08
C LEU A 224 9.98 -1.28 14.10
N SER A 225 9.84 -0.23 13.28
CA SER A 225 8.75 -0.15 12.30
C SER A 225 8.85 -1.21 11.21
N MET A 226 10.06 -1.52 10.75
CA MET A 226 10.30 -2.63 9.82
C MET A 226 9.99 -3.98 10.47
N GLY A 227 10.33 -4.15 11.76
CA GLY A 227 9.95 -5.32 12.55
C GLY A 227 8.44 -5.49 12.69
N VAL A 228 7.70 -4.40 12.96
CA VAL A 228 6.23 -4.42 13.02
C VAL A 228 5.61 -4.73 11.66
N LEU A 229 6.13 -4.14 10.58
CA LEU A 229 5.70 -4.43 9.21
C LEU A 229 5.93 -5.91 8.86
N ALA A 230 7.13 -6.44 9.13
CA ALA A 230 7.46 -7.85 8.92
C ALA A 230 6.61 -8.78 9.78
N PHE A 231 6.35 -8.41 11.04
CA PHE A 231 5.42 -9.14 11.91
C PHE A 231 4.03 -9.23 11.31
N ILE A 232 3.47 -8.13 10.80
CA ILE A 232 2.14 -8.16 10.19
C ILE A 232 2.15 -9.01 8.90
N LEU A 233 3.10 -8.77 8.00
CA LEU A 233 3.16 -9.42 6.69
C LEU A 233 3.45 -10.93 6.78
N TYR A 234 4.37 -11.34 7.64
CA TYR A 234 4.86 -12.72 7.70
C TYR A 234 4.43 -13.49 8.96
N GLY A 235 4.07 -12.79 10.04
CA GLY A 235 3.75 -13.39 11.34
C GLY A 235 2.28 -13.33 11.74
N LEU A 236 1.49 -12.41 11.17
CA LEU A 236 0.07 -12.25 11.50
C LEU A 236 -0.82 -12.68 10.34
N VAL A 237 -0.68 -12.05 9.16
CA VAL A 237 -1.55 -12.29 7.99
C VAL A 237 -1.56 -13.75 7.55
N PRO A 238 -0.42 -14.44 7.34
CA PRO A 238 -0.43 -15.84 6.91
C PRO A 238 -0.64 -16.83 8.07
N GLU A 239 -0.34 -16.44 9.31
CA GLU A 239 -0.41 -17.35 10.46
C GLU A 239 -1.81 -17.47 11.06
N ILE A 240 -2.70 -16.48 10.90
CA ILE A 240 -4.12 -16.64 11.27
C ILE A 240 -4.79 -17.80 10.50
N PRO A 241 -4.80 -17.81 9.15
CA PRO A 241 -5.35 -18.95 8.42
C PRO A 241 -4.47 -20.20 8.62
N GLY A 242 -3.15 -20.03 8.81
CA GLY A 242 -2.23 -21.13 9.13
C GLY A 242 -2.55 -21.84 10.46
N LEU A 243 -2.98 -21.10 11.48
CA LEU A 243 -3.48 -21.63 12.75
C LEU A 243 -4.71 -22.50 12.50
N PHE A 244 -5.68 -22.01 11.72
CA PHE A 244 -6.90 -22.76 11.42
C PHE A 244 -6.59 -24.05 10.68
N ALA A 245 -5.78 -23.96 9.63
CA ALA A 245 -5.30 -25.06 8.81
C ALA A 245 -4.62 -26.18 9.65
N ARG A 246 -3.67 -25.81 10.50
CA ARG A 246 -2.91 -26.79 11.29
C ARG A 246 -3.76 -27.45 12.37
N THR A 247 -4.62 -26.69 13.05
CA THR A 247 -5.52 -27.26 14.05
C THR A 247 -6.56 -28.17 13.40
N GLU A 248 -7.10 -27.79 12.24
CA GLU A 248 -8.04 -28.59 11.46
C GLU A 248 -7.45 -29.96 11.11
N LEU A 249 -6.24 -29.97 10.53
CA LEU A 249 -5.55 -31.22 10.23
C LEU A 249 -5.32 -32.08 11.47
N PHE A 250 -4.91 -31.48 12.59
CA PHE A 250 -4.68 -32.23 13.83
C PHE A 250 -5.97 -32.83 14.38
N VAL A 251 -7.02 -32.02 14.54
CA VAL A 251 -8.29 -32.43 15.15
C VAL A 251 -9.00 -33.49 14.30
N VAL A 252 -9.03 -33.32 12.97
CA VAL A 252 -9.71 -34.28 12.08
C VAL A 252 -8.88 -35.54 11.88
N ASN A 253 -7.60 -35.43 11.53
CA ASN A 253 -6.80 -36.60 11.16
C ASN A 253 -6.24 -37.36 12.36
N ARG A 254 -5.96 -36.70 13.49
CA ARG A 254 -5.39 -37.36 14.68
C ARG A 254 -6.42 -37.67 15.74
N LEU A 255 -7.35 -36.75 16.02
CA LEU A 255 -8.38 -36.96 17.04
C LEU A 255 -9.67 -37.58 16.48
N GLY A 256 -9.84 -37.60 15.16
CA GLY A 256 -10.93 -38.28 14.48
C GLY A 256 -12.26 -37.52 14.42
N PHE A 257 -12.25 -36.23 14.76
CA PHE A 257 -13.44 -35.37 14.75
C PHE A 257 -13.93 -35.09 13.31
N PRO A 258 -15.19 -34.64 13.13
CA PRO A 258 -15.72 -34.22 11.84
C PRO A 258 -14.97 -33.01 11.25
N PHE A 259 -15.06 -32.83 9.93
CA PHE A 259 -14.53 -31.66 9.24
C PHE A 259 -15.00 -30.33 9.87
N GLU A 260 -14.14 -29.32 9.78
CA GLU A 260 -14.24 -27.97 10.34
C GLU A 260 -14.22 -27.87 11.87
N SER A 261 -14.15 -29.00 12.60
CA SER A 261 -14.09 -28.98 14.06
C SER A 261 -12.84 -28.25 14.58
N GLY A 262 -11.69 -28.42 13.93
CA GLY A 262 -10.45 -27.76 14.34
C GLY A 262 -10.40 -26.29 13.90
N THR A 263 -10.98 -25.96 12.75
CA THR A 263 -11.20 -24.56 12.32
C THR A 263 -12.06 -23.81 13.34
N ILE A 264 -13.22 -24.36 13.72
CA ILE A 264 -14.15 -23.76 14.70
C ILE A 264 -13.47 -23.62 16.07
N PHE A 265 -12.80 -24.68 16.54
CA PHE A 265 -12.05 -24.64 17.80
C PHE A 265 -11.00 -23.52 17.80
N SER A 266 -10.24 -23.38 16.71
CA SER A 266 -9.24 -22.31 16.59
C SER A 266 -9.85 -20.92 16.59
N ALA A 267 -11.02 -20.75 15.96
CA ALA A 267 -11.74 -19.48 15.98
C ALA A 267 -12.19 -19.11 17.41
N ILE A 268 -12.73 -20.08 18.16
CA ILE A 268 -13.12 -19.91 19.57
C ILE A 268 -11.90 -19.55 20.43
N VAL A 269 -10.77 -20.23 20.25
CA VAL A 269 -9.53 -19.94 20.98
C VAL A 269 -8.99 -18.55 20.65
N LEU A 270 -8.98 -18.16 19.38
CA LEU A 270 -8.52 -16.84 18.96
C LEU A 270 -9.39 -15.72 19.55
N VAL A 271 -10.72 -15.83 19.41
CA VAL A 271 -11.68 -14.86 19.98
C VAL A 271 -11.57 -14.84 21.50
N GLY A 272 -11.50 -16.02 22.14
CA GLY A 272 -11.31 -16.18 23.57
C GLY A 272 -10.03 -15.49 24.06
N LEU A 273 -8.91 -15.66 23.36
CA LEU A 273 -7.64 -15.01 23.71
C LEU A 273 -7.77 -13.48 23.68
N LEU A 274 -8.37 -12.94 22.63
CA LEU A 274 -8.58 -11.49 22.47
C LEU A 274 -9.49 -10.94 23.57
N LEU A 275 -10.64 -11.60 23.82
CA LEU A 275 -11.60 -11.18 24.84
C LEU A 275 -11.01 -11.27 26.25
N VAL A 276 -10.39 -12.40 26.60
CA VAL A 276 -9.77 -12.59 27.91
C VAL A 276 -8.58 -11.64 28.09
N GLY A 277 -7.81 -11.36 27.03
CA GLY A 277 -6.75 -10.36 27.04
C GLY A 277 -7.27 -8.95 27.39
N ILE A 278 -8.40 -8.55 26.81
CA ILE A 278 -9.09 -7.28 27.15
C ILE A 278 -9.64 -7.34 28.59
N LEU A 279 -10.39 -8.38 28.94
CA LEU A 279 -11.01 -8.52 30.26
C LEU A 279 -9.96 -8.51 31.38
N TYR A 280 -8.84 -9.20 31.21
CA TYR A 280 -7.73 -9.21 32.17
C TYR A 280 -7.18 -7.80 32.45
N THR A 281 -7.18 -6.90 31.45
CA THR A 281 -6.71 -5.52 31.65
C THR A 281 -7.67 -4.65 32.46
N HIS A 282 -8.97 -4.98 32.48
CA HIS A 282 -9.99 -4.31 33.29
C HIS A 282 -10.19 -4.98 34.66
N TYR A 283 -10.18 -6.32 34.69
CA TYR A 283 -10.43 -7.17 35.84
C TYR A 283 -9.26 -8.13 36.03
N PRO A 284 -8.16 -7.69 36.65
CA PRO A 284 -6.94 -8.49 36.75
C PRO A 284 -7.10 -9.52 37.87
N ASN A 285 -7.72 -10.64 37.52
CA ASN A 285 -7.91 -11.80 38.38
C ASN A 285 -6.99 -12.95 37.93
N ILE A 286 -6.56 -13.79 38.88
CA ILE A 286 -5.80 -15.00 38.63
C ILE A 286 -6.48 -15.94 37.62
N TYR A 287 -7.81 -16.07 37.63
CA TYR A 287 -8.54 -16.91 36.67
C TYR A 287 -8.37 -16.42 35.23
N PHE A 288 -8.55 -15.11 34.99
CA PHE A 288 -8.34 -14.53 33.66
C PHE A 288 -6.86 -14.61 33.23
N ARG A 289 -5.92 -14.49 34.16
CA ARG A 289 -4.49 -14.66 33.87
C ARG A 289 -4.15 -16.09 33.45
N ILE A 290 -4.67 -17.10 34.16
CA ILE A 290 -4.45 -18.51 33.84
C ILE A 290 -5.10 -18.82 32.49
N LEU A 291 -6.37 -18.45 32.31
CA LEU A 291 -7.08 -18.68 31.06
C LEU A 291 -6.37 -18.01 29.86
N PHE A 292 -5.95 -16.76 30.03
CA PHE A 292 -5.14 -16.06 29.03
C PHE A 292 -3.85 -16.81 28.70
N GLY A 293 -3.13 -17.27 29.74
CA GLY A 293 -1.90 -18.05 29.58
C GLY A 293 -2.12 -19.35 28.80
N VAL A 294 -3.17 -20.11 29.12
CA VAL A 294 -3.53 -21.35 28.43
C VAL A 294 -3.84 -21.10 26.95
N LEU A 295 -4.69 -20.12 26.65
CA LEU A 295 -5.06 -19.78 25.27
C LEU A 295 -3.86 -19.25 24.48
N ALA A 296 -3.02 -18.42 25.10
CA ALA A 296 -1.80 -17.91 24.47
C ALA A 296 -0.82 -19.03 24.17
N ILE A 297 -0.56 -19.94 25.13
CA ILE A 297 0.33 -21.10 24.95
C ILE A 297 -0.16 -21.97 23.80
N PHE A 298 -1.47 -22.25 23.71
CA PHE A 298 -2.03 -23.00 22.60
C PHE A 298 -1.68 -22.36 21.25
N ILE A 299 -1.95 -21.05 21.06
CA ILE A 299 -1.63 -20.35 19.81
C ILE A 299 -0.13 -20.37 19.53
N LEU A 300 0.70 -20.11 20.53
CA LEU A 300 2.15 -20.11 20.37
C LEU A 300 2.68 -21.49 19.95
N VAL A 301 2.20 -22.57 20.55
CA VAL A 301 2.54 -23.96 20.15
C VAL A 301 2.11 -24.22 18.71
N MET A 302 0.91 -23.79 18.32
CA MET A 302 0.41 -23.94 16.95
C MET A 302 1.17 -23.08 15.94
N ILE A 303 1.80 -21.97 16.34
CA ILE A 303 2.71 -21.21 15.49
C ILE A 303 4.02 -21.98 15.30
N VAL A 304 4.61 -22.50 16.39
CA VAL A 304 5.86 -23.29 16.32
C VAL A 304 5.68 -24.55 15.46
N SER A 305 4.53 -25.24 15.57
CA SER A 305 4.25 -26.47 14.81
C SER A 305 4.17 -26.25 13.29
N GLY A 306 4.06 -25.01 12.82
CA GLY A 306 4.11 -24.68 11.39
C GLY A 306 5.50 -24.67 10.76
N ALA A 307 6.54 -25.01 11.50
CA ALA A 307 7.90 -25.11 10.98
C ALA A 307 8.04 -26.26 9.97
N SER A 308 8.58 -25.97 8.78
CA SER A 308 8.88 -26.96 7.73
C SER A 308 10.38 -27.30 7.64
N SER A 309 11.22 -26.64 8.43
CA SER A 309 12.67 -26.88 8.48
C SER A 309 13.19 -26.58 9.89
N TRP A 310 14.35 -27.15 10.25
CA TRP A 310 15.02 -26.87 11.53
C TRP A 310 15.31 -25.38 11.74
N VAL A 311 15.74 -24.71 10.68
CA VAL A 311 15.97 -23.25 10.68
C VAL A 311 14.65 -22.52 10.93
N GLY A 312 13.58 -22.89 10.22
CA GLY A 312 12.25 -22.32 10.42
C GLY A 312 11.70 -22.55 11.84
N LEU A 313 12.02 -23.70 12.45
CA LEU A 313 11.65 -24.02 13.82
C LEU A 313 12.33 -23.08 14.82
N ILE A 314 13.65 -22.89 14.69
CA ILE A 314 14.42 -21.97 15.55
C ILE A 314 13.86 -20.54 15.42
N PHE A 315 13.62 -20.07 14.19
CA PHE A 315 13.06 -18.74 13.97
C PHE A 315 11.67 -18.58 14.61
N ARG A 316 10.76 -19.55 14.41
CA ARG A 316 9.42 -19.53 15.02
C ARG A 316 9.48 -19.60 16.55
N PHE A 317 10.42 -20.37 17.11
CA PHE A 317 10.61 -20.47 18.55
C PHE A 317 11.11 -19.15 19.15
N LEU A 318 12.15 -18.54 18.57
CA LEU A 318 12.65 -17.22 19.00
C LEU A 318 11.57 -16.14 18.88
N PHE A 319 10.78 -16.21 17.81
CA PHE A 319 9.64 -15.32 17.60
C PHE A 319 8.59 -15.47 18.71
N VAL A 320 8.21 -16.71 19.05
CA VAL A 320 7.28 -17.01 20.14
C VAL A 320 7.82 -16.57 21.50
N LEU A 321 9.11 -16.75 21.77
CA LEU A 321 9.76 -16.22 22.98
C LEU A 321 9.69 -14.70 23.03
N GLY A 322 9.91 -14.01 21.91
CA GLY A 322 9.77 -12.56 21.79
C GLY A 322 8.34 -12.08 22.07
N LEU A 323 7.33 -12.76 21.51
CA LEU A 323 5.92 -12.48 21.79
C LEU A 323 5.57 -12.72 23.27
N GLY A 324 5.99 -13.86 23.82
CA GLY A 324 5.77 -14.19 25.23
C GLY A 324 6.40 -13.17 26.17
N TRP A 325 7.65 -12.76 25.91
CA TRP A 325 8.31 -11.70 26.65
C TRP A 325 7.58 -10.37 26.52
N GLY A 326 7.16 -9.99 25.31
CA GLY A 326 6.40 -8.76 25.06
C GLY A 326 5.07 -8.74 25.83
N ILE A 327 4.34 -9.86 25.87
CA ILE A 327 3.13 -10.02 26.66
C ILE A 327 3.43 -9.85 28.15
N ILE A 328 4.44 -10.55 28.69
CA ILE A 328 4.83 -10.46 30.11
C ILE A 328 5.24 -9.02 30.47
N TYR A 329 5.96 -8.34 29.58
CA TYR A 329 6.32 -6.94 29.74
C TYR A 329 5.08 -6.03 29.79
N LEU A 330 4.14 -6.22 28.85
CA LEU A 330 2.90 -5.45 28.78
C LEU A 330 1.96 -5.68 29.97
N MET A 331 2.02 -6.83 30.65
CA MET A 331 1.27 -7.08 31.88
C MET A 331 1.60 -6.06 32.99
N LYS A 332 2.79 -5.42 32.94
CA LYS A 332 3.19 -4.33 33.84
C LYS A 332 2.59 -2.97 33.42
N HIS A 333 2.05 -2.85 32.21
CA HIS A 333 1.54 -1.62 31.60
C HIS A 333 0.11 -1.79 31.07
N ARG A 334 -0.86 -1.97 31.98
CA ARG A 334 -2.25 -2.35 31.65
C ARG A 334 -2.94 -1.50 30.59
N VAL A 335 -2.78 -0.17 30.62
CA VAL A 335 -3.41 0.73 29.63
C VAL A 335 -2.85 0.47 28.22
N VAL A 336 -1.54 0.27 28.11
CA VAL A 336 -0.89 -0.05 26.83
C VAL A 336 -1.30 -1.44 26.38
N MET A 337 -1.32 -2.42 27.30
CA MET A 337 -1.77 -3.77 27.02
C MET A 337 -3.21 -3.80 26.50
N ASN A 338 -4.12 -3.05 27.13
CA ASN A 338 -5.51 -2.91 26.69
C ASN A 338 -5.59 -2.34 25.27
N ALA A 339 -4.85 -1.26 24.99
CA ALA A 339 -4.80 -0.66 23.66
C ALA A 339 -4.23 -1.62 22.58
N VAL A 340 -3.26 -2.46 22.94
CA VAL A 340 -2.70 -3.50 22.06
C VAL A 340 -3.74 -4.58 21.78
N TRP A 341 -4.41 -5.12 22.80
CA TRP A 341 -5.46 -6.14 22.60
C TRP A 341 -6.67 -5.62 21.83
N LEU A 342 -7.10 -4.38 22.10
CA LEU A 342 -8.14 -3.73 21.30
C LEU A 342 -7.66 -3.57 19.84
N SER A 343 -6.44 -3.09 19.62
CA SER A 343 -5.88 -2.98 18.26
C SER A 343 -5.86 -4.33 17.52
N LEU A 344 -5.40 -5.40 18.18
CA LEU A 344 -5.40 -6.75 17.61
C LEU A 344 -6.82 -7.26 17.31
N CYS A 345 -7.77 -7.01 18.22
CA CYS A 345 -9.18 -7.36 18.02
C CYS A 345 -9.75 -6.66 16.78
N PHE A 346 -9.52 -5.36 16.64
CA PHE A 346 -10.00 -4.61 15.48
C PHE A 346 -9.27 -4.99 14.17
N ILE A 347 -8.00 -5.39 14.21
CA ILE A 347 -7.32 -5.99 13.04
C ILE A 347 -8.04 -7.27 12.61
N VAL A 348 -8.34 -8.17 13.56
CA VAL A 348 -9.04 -9.44 13.27
C VAL A 348 -10.45 -9.19 12.77
N ILE A 349 -11.17 -8.22 13.33
CA ILE A 349 -12.50 -7.81 12.82
C ILE A 349 -12.39 -7.33 11.37
N GLY A 350 -11.42 -6.47 11.03
CA GLY A 350 -11.24 -6.03 9.64
C GLY A 350 -10.83 -7.18 8.69
N TYR A 351 -9.97 -8.06 9.17
CA TYR A 351 -9.51 -9.25 8.45
C TYR A 351 -10.62 -10.30 8.23
N SER A 352 -11.70 -10.26 9.02
CA SER A 352 -12.83 -11.18 8.87
C SER A 352 -13.54 -11.09 7.51
N SER A 353 -13.31 -10.03 6.73
CA SER A 353 -13.79 -9.93 5.34
C SER A 353 -13.37 -11.11 4.46
N PHE A 354 -12.23 -11.76 4.75
CA PHE A 354 -11.79 -12.97 4.04
C PHE A 354 -12.69 -14.19 4.23
N LEU A 355 -13.57 -14.21 5.25
CA LEU A 355 -14.58 -15.26 5.38
C LEU A 355 -15.51 -15.30 4.16
N MET A 356 -15.74 -14.16 3.50
CA MET A 356 -16.52 -14.10 2.27
C MET A 356 -15.95 -15.03 1.19
N ILE A 357 -14.62 -15.07 1.03
CA ILE A 357 -13.96 -15.94 0.04
C ILE A 357 -14.30 -17.41 0.30
N VAL A 358 -14.16 -17.87 1.55
CA VAL A 358 -14.45 -19.27 1.93
C VAL A 358 -15.92 -19.60 1.73
N ILE A 359 -16.82 -18.71 2.18
CA ILE A 359 -18.28 -18.90 2.04
C ILE A 359 -18.66 -19.02 0.56
N ARG A 360 -18.13 -18.14 -0.29
CA ARG A 360 -18.47 -18.11 -1.73
C ARG A 360 -17.80 -19.24 -2.52
N ALA A 361 -16.60 -19.65 -2.15
CA ALA A 361 -15.97 -20.85 -2.71
C ALA A 361 -16.81 -22.12 -2.44
N ASN A 362 -17.37 -22.26 -1.24
CA ASN A 362 -18.27 -23.38 -0.90
C ASN A 362 -19.61 -23.31 -1.64
N ALA A 363 -20.08 -22.11 -2.01
CA ALA A 363 -21.27 -21.93 -2.83
C ALA A 363 -21.05 -22.26 -4.32
N ASN A 364 -19.85 -22.68 -4.72
CA ASN A 364 -19.49 -23.04 -6.10
C ASN A 364 -19.82 -21.95 -7.12
N THR A 365 -19.35 -20.72 -6.87
CA THR A 365 -19.54 -19.61 -7.80
C THR A 365 -18.89 -19.90 -9.17
N PRO A 366 -19.42 -19.33 -10.28
CA PRO A 366 -18.86 -19.57 -11.61
C PRO A 366 -17.37 -19.22 -11.75
N ILE A 367 -16.97 -18.05 -11.24
CA ILE A 367 -15.57 -17.69 -11.02
C ILE A 367 -15.21 -18.13 -9.61
N ASN A 368 -14.31 -19.09 -9.50
CA ASN A 368 -13.87 -19.65 -8.23
C ASN A 368 -12.39 -20.03 -8.30
N GLU A 369 -11.53 -19.03 -8.46
CA GLU A 369 -10.10 -19.25 -8.64
C GLU A 369 -9.49 -19.95 -7.43
N ASN A 370 -8.68 -20.99 -7.70
CA ASN A 370 -8.05 -21.88 -6.71
C ASN A 370 -8.99 -22.62 -5.74
N ASN A 371 -10.30 -22.34 -5.74
CA ASN A 371 -11.32 -23.01 -4.95
C ASN A 371 -11.01 -23.11 -3.44
N PRO A 372 -10.78 -21.99 -2.72
CA PRO A 372 -10.42 -21.98 -1.29
C PRO A 372 -11.60 -22.28 -0.36
N ARG A 373 -12.08 -23.54 -0.35
CA ARG A 373 -13.26 -23.98 0.41
C ARG A 373 -13.04 -24.22 1.91
N ASP A 374 -11.80 -24.30 2.35
CA ASP A 374 -11.45 -24.61 3.74
C ASP A 374 -10.20 -23.85 4.17
N ALA A 375 -9.83 -24.01 5.44
CA ALA A 375 -8.68 -23.32 6.01
C ALA A 375 -7.37 -23.61 5.25
N MET A 376 -7.17 -24.84 4.75
CA MET A 376 -5.98 -25.22 3.99
C MET A 376 -5.94 -24.52 2.63
N GLY A 377 -7.06 -24.55 1.90
CA GLY A 377 -7.20 -23.86 0.61
C GLY A 377 -7.06 -22.35 0.75
N LEU A 378 -7.62 -21.76 1.81
CA LEU A 378 -7.48 -20.33 2.09
C LEU A 378 -6.02 -19.93 2.38
N VAL A 379 -5.26 -20.74 3.11
CA VAL A 379 -3.82 -20.48 3.34
C VAL A 379 -3.06 -20.45 2.02
N ALA A 380 -3.25 -21.45 1.17
CA ALA A 380 -2.57 -21.53 -0.13
C ALA A 380 -2.95 -20.35 -1.04
N TYR A 381 -4.23 -19.98 -1.03
CA TYR A 381 -4.78 -18.83 -1.76
C TYR A 381 -4.13 -17.52 -1.30
N LEU A 382 -4.15 -17.21 -0.01
CA LEU A 382 -3.62 -15.95 0.53
C LEU A 382 -2.11 -15.83 0.38
N ASN A 383 -1.39 -16.95 0.49
CA ASN A 383 0.06 -16.99 0.29
C ASN A 383 0.48 -16.97 -1.17
N ARG A 384 -0.48 -17.00 -2.12
CA ARG A 384 -0.19 -16.90 -3.56
C ARG A 384 0.78 -18.00 -4.01
N GLU A 385 0.68 -19.20 -3.43
CA GLU A 385 1.68 -20.27 -3.60
C GLU A 385 1.85 -20.69 -5.07
N GLN A 386 0.84 -20.43 -5.92
CA GLN A 386 0.87 -20.69 -7.37
C GLN A 386 1.83 -19.81 -8.18
N TYR A 387 2.20 -18.63 -7.69
CA TYR A 387 3.04 -17.69 -8.45
C TYR A 387 4.54 -17.85 -8.14
N GLY A 388 4.90 -18.80 -7.27
CA GLY A 388 6.28 -18.99 -6.82
C GLY A 388 6.77 -17.88 -5.89
N ASN A 389 8.08 -17.86 -5.65
CA ASN A 389 8.74 -16.90 -4.77
C ASN A 389 9.87 -16.18 -5.52
N TRP A 390 10.18 -14.96 -5.08
CA TRP A 390 11.35 -14.21 -5.54
C TRP A 390 12.30 -13.94 -4.37
N PRO A 391 13.63 -13.98 -4.60
CA PRO A 391 14.58 -13.68 -3.56
C PRO A 391 14.61 -12.19 -3.24
N VAL A 392 14.63 -11.83 -1.96
CA VAL A 392 14.74 -10.43 -1.51
C VAL A 392 16.08 -10.19 -0.83
N ILE A 393 16.40 -10.96 0.21
CA ILE A 393 17.65 -10.76 1.00
C ILE A 393 18.77 -11.67 0.49
N SER A 394 18.47 -12.91 0.15
CA SER A 394 19.44 -13.88 -0.34
C SER A 394 18.76 -14.84 -1.31
N GLY A 395 19.51 -15.32 -2.29
CA GLY A 395 19.05 -16.26 -3.30
C GLY A 395 20.04 -16.36 -4.45
N SER A 396 19.66 -17.13 -5.47
CA SER A 396 20.50 -17.38 -6.63
C SER A 396 20.20 -16.38 -7.75
N ASP A 397 21.19 -16.14 -8.61
CA ASP A 397 21.01 -15.40 -9.85
C ASP A 397 20.63 -16.34 -11.00
N PHE A 398 20.32 -15.76 -12.17
CA PHE A 398 19.85 -16.50 -13.34
C PHE A 398 20.90 -17.48 -13.95
N THR A 399 22.18 -17.38 -13.59
CA THR A 399 23.25 -18.28 -14.07
C THR A 399 23.44 -19.51 -13.19
N ALA A 400 22.74 -19.57 -12.05
CA ALA A 400 22.84 -20.68 -11.13
C ALA A 400 22.22 -21.95 -11.71
N ASN A 401 22.92 -23.09 -11.57
CA ASN A 401 22.42 -24.38 -12.02
C ASN A 401 21.64 -25.07 -10.91
N VAL A 402 20.60 -25.80 -11.29
CA VAL A 402 19.85 -26.64 -10.36
C VAL A 402 20.67 -27.89 -10.06
N VAL A 403 21.12 -28.03 -8.80
CA VAL A 403 21.90 -29.20 -8.32
C VAL A 403 21.05 -30.26 -7.63
N GLY A 404 19.79 -29.93 -7.36
CA GLY A 404 18.86 -30.85 -6.73
C GLY A 404 17.53 -30.19 -6.46
N TYR A 405 16.64 -30.93 -5.81
CA TYR A 405 15.33 -30.43 -5.42
C TYR A 405 15.04 -30.77 -3.97
N THR A 406 14.33 -29.88 -3.28
CA THR A 406 13.75 -30.11 -1.96
C THR A 406 12.23 -30.25 -2.06
N ASP A 407 11.65 -30.89 -1.05
CA ASP A 407 10.21 -31.02 -0.94
C ASP A 407 9.54 -29.67 -0.62
N GLY A 408 8.42 -29.42 -1.27
CA GLY A 408 7.52 -28.31 -1.00
C GLY A 408 6.63 -28.57 0.21
N LYS A 409 5.60 -27.72 0.40
CA LYS A 409 4.59 -27.99 1.43
C LYS A 409 3.56 -28.97 0.86
N PRO A 410 3.19 -30.04 1.60
CA PRO A 410 2.13 -30.93 1.16
C PRO A 410 0.80 -30.19 1.07
N VAL A 411 0.07 -30.43 -0.02
CA VAL A 411 -1.27 -29.90 -0.26
C VAL A 411 -2.28 -30.95 0.18
N TYR A 412 -3.15 -30.57 1.11
CA TYR A 412 -4.20 -31.45 1.64
C TYR A 412 -5.53 -31.18 0.93
N MET A 413 -6.33 -32.22 0.77
CA MET A 413 -7.71 -32.14 0.27
C MET A 413 -8.63 -32.97 1.14
N LYS A 414 -9.88 -32.51 1.29
CA LYS A 414 -10.93 -33.29 1.96
C LYS A 414 -11.21 -34.57 1.16
N ASP A 415 -11.26 -35.69 1.86
CA ASP A 415 -11.80 -36.95 1.33
C ASP A 415 -13.11 -37.27 2.05
N GLU A 416 -14.22 -36.99 1.37
CA GLU A 416 -15.58 -37.22 1.87
C GLU A 416 -15.86 -38.69 2.17
N LYS A 417 -15.17 -39.64 1.52
CA LYS A 417 -15.38 -41.07 1.77
C LYS A 417 -14.81 -41.51 3.11
N THR A 418 -13.66 -40.94 3.50
CA THR A 418 -12.98 -41.30 4.75
C THR A 418 -13.30 -40.35 5.89
N GLY A 419 -13.86 -39.17 5.60
CA GLY A 419 -14.06 -38.11 6.59
C GLY A 419 -12.74 -37.53 7.10
N ARG A 420 -11.66 -37.63 6.32
CA ARG A 420 -10.30 -37.20 6.67
C ARG A 420 -9.67 -36.38 5.56
N TYR A 421 -8.66 -35.60 5.89
CA TYR A 421 -7.84 -34.91 4.89
C TYR A 421 -6.77 -35.85 4.35
N LYS A 422 -6.74 -36.04 3.03
CA LYS A 422 -5.68 -36.78 2.33
C LYS A 422 -4.70 -35.82 1.67
N VAL A 423 -3.45 -36.24 1.54
CA VAL A 423 -2.47 -35.45 0.79
C VAL A 423 -2.77 -35.62 -0.69
N LYS A 424 -3.15 -34.52 -1.35
CA LYS A 424 -3.38 -34.45 -2.80
C LYS A 424 -2.05 -34.45 -3.56
N ASP A 425 -1.12 -33.65 -3.06
CA ASP A 425 0.22 -33.50 -3.61
C ASP A 425 1.19 -33.38 -2.44
N ASN A 426 2.18 -34.27 -2.38
CA ASN A 426 3.24 -34.18 -1.37
C ASN A 426 4.25 -33.06 -1.68
N ALA A 427 4.14 -32.42 -2.85
CA ALA A 427 5.05 -31.43 -3.40
C ALA A 427 6.51 -31.93 -3.39
N LYS A 428 6.72 -33.24 -3.55
CA LYS A 428 8.06 -33.83 -3.48
C LYS A 428 8.95 -33.29 -4.59
N SER A 429 10.17 -32.91 -4.24
CA SER A 429 11.17 -32.41 -5.21
C SER A 429 10.67 -31.27 -6.10
N THR A 430 9.84 -30.37 -5.56
CA THR A 430 9.27 -29.24 -6.33
C THR A 430 10.08 -27.95 -6.22
N LYS A 431 10.96 -27.82 -5.21
CA LYS A 431 11.74 -26.61 -4.98
C LYS A 431 13.19 -26.80 -5.42
N PRO A 432 13.67 -26.10 -6.47
CA PRO A 432 15.04 -26.23 -6.93
C PRO A 432 16.04 -25.74 -5.87
N ILE A 433 17.13 -26.49 -5.73
CA ILE A 433 18.35 -26.10 -5.01
C ILE A 433 19.37 -25.69 -6.07
N TYR A 434 19.98 -24.53 -5.89
CA TYR A 434 20.94 -23.99 -6.83
C TYR A 434 22.38 -24.14 -6.30
N ASP A 435 23.35 -24.27 -7.21
CA ASP A 435 24.79 -24.37 -6.90
C ASP A 435 25.39 -23.08 -6.33
N SER A 436 24.79 -21.93 -6.64
CA SER A 436 25.28 -20.61 -6.24
C SER A 436 24.23 -19.84 -5.43
N HIS A 437 24.71 -19.02 -4.51
CA HIS A 437 23.89 -18.09 -3.74
C HIS A 437 24.59 -16.75 -3.65
N MET A 438 23.81 -15.68 -3.78
CA MET A 438 24.24 -14.30 -3.66
C MET A 438 23.41 -13.58 -2.59
N LEU A 439 24.05 -12.63 -1.91
CA LEU A 439 23.37 -11.65 -1.08
C LEU A 439 22.69 -10.61 -1.98
N PHE A 440 21.40 -10.37 -1.75
CA PHE A 440 20.60 -9.34 -2.42
C PHE A 440 20.53 -9.47 -3.96
N PRO A 441 20.22 -10.65 -4.52
CA PRO A 441 20.17 -10.85 -5.97
C PRO A 441 19.01 -10.06 -6.56
N ARG A 442 19.27 -9.38 -7.68
CA ARG A 442 18.26 -8.60 -8.45
C ARG A 442 17.89 -9.22 -9.80
N MET A 443 18.72 -10.13 -10.30
CA MET A 443 18.58 -10.79 -11.60
C MET A 443 18.48 -12.30 -11.37
N TYR A 444 17.31 -12.77 -10.94
CA TYR A 444 17.11 -14.14 -10.45
C TYR A 444 16.29 -15.03 -11.38
N SER A 445 15.63 -14.45 -12.39
CA SER A 445 14.76 -15.22 -13.26
C SER A 445 15.53 -15.93 -14.36
N HIS A 446 15.32 -17.24 -14.49
CA HIS A 446 15.94 -18.08 -15.53
C HIS A 446 15.19 -18.04 -16.88
N SER A 447 14.17 -17.19 -17.04
CA SER A 447 13.48 -17.03 -18.32
C SER A 447 14.41 -16.39 -19.35
N TYR A 448 14.50 -16.99 -20.54
CA TYR A 448 15.34 -16.48 -21.64
C TYR A 448 15.07 -14.99 -21.92
N ALA A 449 13.80 -14.59 -22.00
CA ALA A 449 13.42 -13.19 -22.24
C ALA A 449 13.95 -12.24 -21.14
N HIS A 450 13.97 -12.70 -19.88
CA HIS A 450 14.43 -11.88 -18.75
C HIS A 450 15.95 -11.77 -18.75
N ILE A 451 16.65 -12.85 -19.08
CA ILE A 451 18.12 -12.87 -19.15
C ILE A 451 18.63 -11.86 -20.17
N GLN A 452 17.99 -11.76 -21.34
CA GLN A 452 18.38 -10.79 -22.37
C GLN A 452 18.24 -9.35 -21.88
N GLU A 453 17.11 -9.04 -21.24
CA GLU A 453 16.88 -7.72 -20.65
C GLU A 453 17.83 -7.42 -19.48
N TYR A 454 18.14 -8.41 -18.63
CA TYR A 454 19.14 -8.26 -17.57
C TYR A 454 20.49 -7.84 -18.13
N LYS A 455 20.96 -8.50 -19.19
CA LYS A 455 22.24 -8.15 -19.85
C LYS A 455 22.23 -6.70 -20.37
N ILE A 456 21.12 -6.26 -20.98
CA ILE A 456 20.96 -4.89 -21.50
C ILE A 456 20.97 -3.86 -20.35
N TRP A 457 20.13 -4.03 -19.34
CA TRP A 457 19.96 -3.06 -18.25
C TRP A 457 21.16 -2.99 -17.29
N ALA A 458 21.84 -4.11 -17.08
CA ALA A 458 23.07 -4.16 -16.28
C ALA A 458 24.33 -3.77 -17.07
N GLY A 459 24.25 -3.70 -18.41
CA GLY A 459 25.39 -3.44 -19.29
C GLY A 459 26.41 -4.58 -19.27
N MET A 460 25.93 -5.83 -19.23
CA MET A 460 26.78 -7.02 -19.21
C MET A 460 27.30 -7.34 -20.61
N PRO A 461 28.50 -7.92 -20.73
CA PRO A 461 28.98 -8.43 -22.01
C PRO A 461 28.01 -9.44 -22.62
N ASN A 462 27.95 -9.48 -23.95
CA ASN A 462 27.20 -10.51 -24.65
C ASN A 462 28.00 -11.83 -24.72
N ASP A 463 28.30 -12.37 -23.55
CA ASP A 463 28.95 -13.66 -23.34
C ASP A 463 27.97 -14.54 -22.54
N GLU A 464 27.83 -15.81 -22.94
CA GLU A 464 26.96 -16.78 -22.28
C GLU A 464 27.58 -17.31 -20.99
N ASN A 465 28.91 -17.29 -20.88
CA ASN A 465 29.64 -17.78 -19.70
C ASN A 465 29.87 -16.68 -18.65
N TYR A 466 29.48 -15.44 -18.93
CA TYR A 466 29.65 -14.33 -18.01
C TYR A 466 28.73 -14.49 -16.79
N LYS A 467 29.34 -14.67 -15.61
CA LYS A 467 28.63 -14.72 -14.33
C LYS A 467 28.42 -13.30 -13.79
N PRO A 468 27.19 -12.90 -13.43
CA PRO A 468 26.91 -11.56 -12.94
C PRO A 468 27.65 -11.29 -11.62
N SER A 469 28.34 -10.16 -11.57
CA SER A 469 28.94 -9.67 -10.33
C SER A 469 27.89 -8.97 -9.46
N PHE A 470 28.20 -8.76 -8.17
CA PHE A 470 27.36 -7.92 -7.31
C PHE A 470 27.17 -6.50 -7.89
N GLY A 471 28.20 -5.98 -8.57
CA GLY A 471 28.13 -4.70 -9.28
C GLY A 471 27.10 -4.69 -10.41
N ASP A 472 26.96 -5.80 -11.15
CA ASP A 472 25.97 -5.92 -12.23
C ASP A 472 24.54 -5.95 -11.67
N HIS A 473 24.32 -6.61 -10.53
CA HIS A 473 23.05 -6.54 -9.82
C HIS A 473 22.71 -5.14 -9.32
N LEU A 474 23.70 -4.39 -8.83
CA LEU A 474 23.50 -2.98 -8.44
C LEU A 474 23.23 -2.08 -9.65
N ARG A 475 23.88 -2.32 -10.79
CA ARG A 475 23.57 -1.60 -12.04
C ARG A 475 22.14 -1.87 -12.50
N PHE A 476 21.70 -3.13 -12.46
CA PHE A 476 20.31 -3.48 -12.76
C PHE A 476 19.32 -2.79 -11.79
N LEU A 477 19.63 -2.79 -10.48
CA LEU A 477 18.84 -2.08 -9.48
C LEU A 477 18.71 -0.59 -9.83
N VAL A 478 19.81 0.09 -10.12
CA VAL A 478 19.79 1.53 -10.38
C VAL A 478 19.10 1.85 -11.71
N ASN A 479 19.49 1.16 -12.80
CA ASN A 479 19.05 1.49 -14.15
C ASN A 479 17.61 1.06 -14.42
N TYR A 480 17.25 -0.17 -14.07
CA TYR A 480 15.91 -0.68 -14.33
C TYR A 480 14.99 -0.42 -13.15
N GLN A 481 15.31 -0.98 -11.98
CA GLN A 481 14.37 -1.01 -10.86
C GLN A 481 14.11 0.39 -10.26
N LEU A 482 15.14 1.22 -10.03
CA LEU A 482 14.95 2.56 -9.47
C LEU A 482 14.66 3.60 -10.55
N ASN A 483 15.42 3.62 -11.65
CA ASN A 483 15.24 4.65 -12.67
C ASN A 483 14.03 4.35 -13.59
N HIS A 484 14.03 3.21 -14.30
CA HIS A 484 12.95 2.87 -15.22
C HIS A 484 11.62 2.53 -14.52
N MET A 485 11.63 1.80 -13.41
CA MET A 485 10.38 1.36 -12.74
C MET A 485 9.87 2.33 -11.68
N TYR A 486 10.66 3.30 -11.19
CA TYR A 486 10.17 4.27 -10.20
C TYR A 486 10.33 5.72 -10.64
N TRP A 487 11.56 6.20 -10.87
CA TRP A 487 11.78 7.62 -11.19
C TRP A 487 11.11 8.05 -12.50
N ARG A 488 11.01 7.16 -13.49
CA ARG A 488 10.26 7.39 -14.73
C ARG A 488 8.79 7.69 -14.45
N TYR A 489 8.10 6.84 -13.68
CA TYR A 489 6.70 7.08 -13.30
C TYR A 489 6.53 8.27 -12.37
N PHE A 490 7.46 8.47 -11.43
CA PHE A 490 7.47 9.68 -10.61
C PHE A 490 7.51 10.94 -11.49
N LEU A 491 8.33 10.94 -12.54
CA LEU A 491 8.43 12.05 -13.48
C LEU A 491 7.27 12.12 -14.48
N TRP A 492 6.58 11.02 -14.80
CA TRP A 492 5.30 11.11 -15.51
C TRP A 492 4.31 12.00 -14.77
N ASN A 493 4.26 11.91 -13.45
CA ASN A 493 3.32 12.66 -12.62
C ASN A 493 3.73 14.13 -12.38
N PHE A 494 5.03 14.45 -12.44
CA PHE A 494 5.52 15.77 -12.01
C PHE A 494 6.37 16.54 -13.05
N ALA A 495 6.70 15.92 -14.18
CA ALA A 495 7.39 16.53 -15.31
C ALA A 495 6.55 16.44 -16.60
N GLY A 496 5.96 15.28 -16.86
CA GLY A 496 5.17 14.98 -18.06
C GLY A 496 5.43 13.59 -18.63
N ARG A 497 4.55 13.14 -19.51
CA ARG A 497 4.52 11.78 -20.08
C ARG A 497 4.63 11.81 -21.60
N GLN A 498 5.45 10.93 -22.16
CA GLN A 498 5.68 10.86 -23.61
C GLN A 498 4.50 10.22 -24.34
N ASN A 499 4.01 9.08 -23.87
CA ASN A 499 2.89 8.35 -24.44
C ASN A 499 2.41 7.24 -23.49
N ASP A 500 1.35 6.56 -23.90
CA ASP A 500 0.67 5.45 -23.26
C ASP A 500 1.23 4.07 -23.65
N GLN A 501 2.23 4.02 -24.52
CA GLN A 501 2.90 2.77 -24.88
C GLN A 501 3.88 2.34 -23.79
N GLN A 502 3.91 1.04 -23.51
CA GLN A 502 4.86 0.49 -22.56
C GLN A 502 6.31 0.77 -23.00
N GLY A 503 7.08 1.38 -22.11
CA GLY A 503 8.48 1.69 -22.34
C GLY A 503 9.38 0.49 -22.05
N PHE A 504 10.47 0.38 -22.83
CA PHE A 504 11.59 -0.52 -22.58
C PHE A 504 12.89 0.30 -22.62
N TYR A 505 13.96 -0.22 -23.21
CA TYR A 505 15.23 0.50 -23.38
C TYR A 505 15.19 1.58 -24.50
N ASN A 506 14.09 1.68 -25.24
CA ASN A 506 13.99 2.58 -26.40
C ASN A 506 13.58 4.01 -26.02
N LYS A 507 13.95 4.97 -26.86
CA LYS A 507 13.61 6.40 -26.70
C LYS A 507 12.20 6.77 -27.17
N ALA A 508 11.50 5.85 -27.83
CA ALA A 508 10.23 6.14 -28.49
C ALA A 508 9.03 6.03 -27.57
N ASN A 509 9.08 5.13 -26.57
CA ASN A 509 7.90 4.70 -25.82
C ASN A 509 8.11 4.81 -24.31
N GLY A 510 7.04 5.21 -23.62
CA GLY A 510 6.94 5.19 -22.18
C GLY A 510 7.97 6.05 -21.44
N ASN A 511 8.59 7.05 -22.06
CA ASN A 511 9.50 7.96 -21.35
C ASN A 511 8.74 9.10 -20.68
N TRP A 512 9.41 9.82 -19.77
CA TRP A 512 8.92 11.09 -19.24
C TRP A 512 9.46 12.25 -20.09
N ILE A 513 8.67 13.30 -20.27
CA ILE A 513 9.06 14.53 -20.98
C ILE A 513 8.76 15.74 -20.10
N THR A 514 9.35 16.89 -20.42
CA THR A 514 9.11 18.14 -19.70
C THR A 514 8.24 19.11 -20.48
N GLY A 515 8.28 19.06 -21.81
CA GLY A 515 7.78 20.13 -22.69
C GLY A 515 8.83 21.19 -23.00
N LEU A 516 10.00 21.13 -22.36
CA LEU A 516 11.13 22.03 -22.60
C LEU A 516 12.09 21.34 -23.58
N ASN A 517 12.04 21.75 -24.85
CA ASN A 517 12.77 21.08 -25.94
C ASN A 517 14.28 20.89 -25.67
N PHE A 518 14.92 21.84 -24.98
CA PHE A 518 16.35 21.74 -24.67
C PHE A 518 16.68 20.64 -23.65
N LEU A 519 15.75 20.28 -22.76
CA LEU A 519 15.90 19.16 -21.81
C LEU A 519 15.48 17.83 -22.43
N ASP A 520 14.44 17.84 -23.26
CA ASP A 520 13.87 16.62 -23.81
C ASP A 520 14.67 16.08 -25.00
N LYS A 521 15.24 16.96 -25.85
CA LYS A 521 15.95 16.57 -27.08
C LYS A 521 17.07 15.57 -26.84
N TRP A 522 17.83 15.73 -25.75
CA TRP A 522 18.94 14.83 -25.44
C TRP A 522 18.47 13.43 -25.00
N ARG A 523 17.34 13.35 -24.29
CA ARG A 523 16.82 12.10 -23.72
C ARG A 523 16.01 11.30 -24.73
N VAL A 524 15.03 11.95 -25.36
CA VAL A 524 14.01 11.28 -26.21
C VAL A 524 14.04 11.73 -27.68
N GLY A 525 14.94 12.64 -28.05
CA GLY A 525 15.02 13.20 -29.40
C GLY A 525 14.12 14.43 -29.62
N PRO A 526 14.19 15.06 -30.81
CA PRO A 526 13.44 16.28 -31.11
C PRO A 526 11.92 16.03 -31.13
N LEU A 527 11.21 16.59 -30.15
CA LEU A 527 9.77 16.37 -29.97
C LEU A 527 8.92 16.97 -31.10
N LYS A 528 9.38 18.06 -31.73
CA LYS A 528 8.67 18.77 -32.79
C LYS A 528 8.60 17.99 -34.11
N GLU A 529 9.49 17.01 -34.27
CA GLU A 529 9.64 16.21 -35.50
C GLU A 529 8.93 14.85 -35.38
N LEU A 530 8.18 14.62 -34.30
CA LEU A 530 7.43 13.38 -34.12
C LEU A 530 6.25 13.29 -35.12
N PRO A 531 6.14 12.17 -35.86
CA PRO A 531 5.00 11.92 -36.75
C PRO A 531 3.66 12.06 -36.03
N ALA A 532 2.63 12.53 -36.73
CA ALA A 532 1.30 12.74 -36.14
C ALA A 532 0.71 11.47 -35.50
N HIS A 533 0.93 10.29 -36.09
CA HIS A 533 0.48 9.00 -35.53
C HIS A 533 1.20 8.59 -34.23
N LYS A 534 2.30 9.26 -33.86
CA LYS A 534 2.98 9.07 -32.57
C LYS A 534 2.51 10.06 -31.49
N LYS A 535 1.62 11.00 -31.82
CA LYS A 535 1.04 11.93 -30.84
C LYS A 535 -0.05 11.21 -30.06
N SER A 536 0.35 10.58 -28.96
CA SER A 536 -0.56 9.96 -27.99
C SER A 536 -1.39 11.02 -27.26
N LYS A 537 -2.58 10.63 -26.77
CA LYS A 537 -3.36 11.47 -25.84
C LYS A 537 -2.62 11.66 -24.51
N ALA A 538 -1.81 10.68 -24.11
CA ALA A 538 -0.94 10.74 -22.94
C ALA A 538 0.35 11.57 -23.15
N TRP A 539 0.36 12.42 -24.18
CA TRP A 539 1.45 13.38 -24.42
C TRP A 539 1.25 14.60 -23.52
N ASN A 540 1.81 14.54 -22.31
CA ASN A 540 1.55 15.50 -21.23
C ASN A 540 2.81 16.31 -20.92
N ARG A 541 2.72 17.64 -20.80
CA ARG A 541 3.87 18.55 -20.53
C ARG A 541 3.61 19.46 -19.34
N PHE A 542 4.25 19.14 -18.21
CA PHE A 542 4.07 19.90 -16.97
C PHE A 542 5.17 20.93 -16.70
N TYR A 543 6.15 21.06 -17.59
CA TYR A 543 7.23 22.07 -17.56
C TYR A 543 8.02 22.07 -16.24
N LEU A 544 8.10 20.91 -15.57
CA LEU A 544 8.71 20.73 -14.26
C LEU A 544 8.06 21.56 -13.12
N LEU A 545 6.93 22.23 -13.36
CA LEU A 545 6.30 23.13 -12.38
C LEU A 545 5.86 22.39 -11.11
N PRO A 546 5.17 21.22 -11.18
CA PRO A 546 4.84 20.44 -9.98
C PRO A 546 6.11 20.00 -9.23
N LEU A 547 7.13 19.53 -9.96
CA LEU A 547 8.40 19.09 -9.39
C LEU A 547 9.11 20.22 -8.63
N LEU A 548 9.21 21.42 -9.21
CA LEU A 548 9.86 22.58 -8.60
C LEU A 548 9.14 23.05 -7.33
N PHE A 549 7.81 23.09 -7.32
CA PHE A 549 7.04 23.38 -6.11
C PHE A 549 7.28 22.31 -5.03
N GLY A 550 7.29 21.03 -5.41
CA GLY A 550 7.60 19.93 -4.50
C GLY A 550 9.00 20.05 -3.89
N ILE A 551 10.03 20.33 -4.68
CA ILE A 551 11.41 20.55 -4.18
C ILE A 551 11.46 21.77 -3.23
N GLY A 552 10.81 22.88 -3.60
CA GLY A 552 10.69 24.06 -2.74
C GLY A 552 10.03 23.72 -1.40
N GLY A 553 8.98 22.88 -1.43
CA GLY A 553 8.29 22.39 -0.24
C GLY A 553 9.11 21.44 0.62
N ILE A 554 9.93 20.56 0.03
CA ILE A 554 10.89 19.71 0.75
C ILE A 554 11.83 20.60 1.57
N ILE A 555 12.45 21.59 0.93
CA ILE A 555 13.41 22.50 1.56
C ILE A 555 12.72 23.33 2.66
N TYR A 556 11.54 23.87 2.37
CA TYR A 556 10.77 24.67 3.31
C TYR A 556 10.33 23.87 4.54
N HIS A 557 9.82 22.65 4.31
CA HIS A 557 9.39 21.75 5.39
C HIS A 557 10.58 21.36 6.27
N TYR A 558 11.72 20.97 5.68
CA TYR A 558 12.92 20.64 6.45
C TYR A 558 13.36 21.79 7.37
N LYS A 559 13.44 23.00 6.83
CA LYS A 559 13.87 24.21 7.58
C LYS A 559 12.92 24.58 8.73
N ARG A 560 11.61 24.32 8.59
CA ARG A 560 10.61 24.69 9.60
C ARG A 560 10.26 23.56 10.57
N ASN A 561 10.28 22.32 10.11
CA ASN A 561 9.95 21.14 10.90
C ASN A 561 10.63 19.89 10.32
N TRP A 562 11.92 19.72 10.61
CA TRP A 562 12.70 18.57 10.14
C TRP A 562 12.13 17.21 10.60
N LYS A 563 11.44 17.17 11.75
CA LYS A 563 10.79 15.94 12.26
C LYS A 563 9.62 15.53 11.37
N GLY A 564 8.72 16.48 11.09
CA GLY A 564 7.62 16.29 10.14
C GLY A 564 8.15 15.94 8.75
N TRP A 565 9.23 16.59 8.31
CA TRP A 565 9.90 16.29 7.05
C TRP A 565 10.38 14.84 7.00
N LEU A 566 11.02 14.33 8.06
CA LEU A 566 11.50 12.95 8.11
C LEU A 566 10.35 11.93 8.10
N VAL A 567 9.22 12.25 8.73
CA VAL A 567 8.00 11.42 8.67
C VAL A 567 7.51 11.30 7.23
N ILE A 568 7.42 12.40 6.48
CA ILE A 568 7.00 12.39 5.06
C ILE A 568 8.05 11.71 4.18
N MET A 569 9.33 11.91 4.46
CA MET A 569 10.42 11.25 3.74
C MET A 569 10.36 9.72 3.91
N ALA A 570 10.18 9.24 5.14
CA ALA A 570 10.00 7.81 5.40
C ALA A 570 8.75 7.28 4.68
N PHE A 571 7.64 8.02 4.72
CA PHE A 571 6.44 7.66 3.98
C PHE A 571 6.70 7.54 2.48
N PHE A 572 7.31 8.56 1.86
CA PHE A 572 7.66 8.62 0.44
C PHE A 572 8.58 7.47 -0.01
N ILE A 573 9.63 7.17 0.76
CA ILE A 573 10.57 6.08 0.44
C ILE A 573 9.86 4.72 0.54
N MET A 574 9.07 4.52 1.60
CA MET A 574 8.41 3.24 1.86
C MET A 574 7.31 2.92 0.86
N THR A 575 6.58 3.92 0.37
CA THR A 575 5.53 3.75 -0.65
C THR A 575 6.01 3.91 -2.09
N GLY A 576 7.32 4.08 -2.28
CA GLY A 576 7.97 4.20 -3.59
C GLY A 576 9.06 3.16 -3.75
N MET A 577 10.30 3.57 -3.52
CA MET A 577 11.50 2.76 -3.74
C MET A 577 11.53 1.44 -2.94
N ALA A 578 10.96 1.40 -1.71
CA ALA A 578 10.94 0.16 -0.94
C ALA A 578 10.07 -0.92 -1.59
N ILE A 579 8.99 -0.55 -2.29
CA ILE A 579 8.13 -1.48 -3.04
C ILE A 579 8.93 -2.16 -4.14
N VAL A 580 9.71 -1.38 -4.89
CA VAL A 580 10.59 -1.88 -5.96
C VAL A 580 11.54 -2.95 -5.42
N ILE A 581 12.20 -2.65 -4.30
CA ILE A 581 13.17 -3.56 -3.66
C ILE A 581 12.46 -4.84 -3.19
N TYR A 582 11.28 -4.69 -2.59
CA TYR A 582 10.48 -5.80 -2.05
C TYR A 582 9.94 -6.73 -3.12
N LEU A 583 9.38 -6.17 -4.20
CA LEU A 583 8.83 -6.94 -5.32
C LEU A 583 9.93 -7.54 -6.20
N ASN A 584 11.17 -7.02 -6.10
CA ASN A 584 12.31 -7.41 -6.92
C ASN A 584 11.91 -7.58 -8.40
N GLN A 585 11.33 -6.52 -8.97
CA GLN A 585 10.71 -6.59 -10.31
C GLN A 585 11.76 -6.96 -11.36
N TYR A 586 11.45 -7.96 -12.18
CA TYR A 586 12.23 -8.39 -13.34
C TYR A 586 11.87 -7.56 -14.59
N SER A 587 12.72 -7.57 -15.62
CA SER A 587 12.39 -7.03 -16.95
C SER A 587 12.28 -8.18 -17.96
N PRO A 588 11.37 -8.13 -18.95
CA PRO A 588 10.30 -7.15 -19.09
C PRO A 588 9.12 -7.45 -18.15
N GLN A 589 8.43 -6.41 -17.67
CA GLN A 589 7.13 -6.58 -17.03
C GLN A 589 6.03 -6.76 -18.09
N PRO A 590 4.92 -7.46 -17.78
CA PRO A 590 3.84 -7.68 -18.74
C PRO A 590 3.03 -6.41 -19.07
N ARG A 591 3.12 -5.38 -18.21
CA ARG A 591 2.46 -4.07 -18.36
C ARG A 591 3.13 -3.03 -17.47
N GLU A 592 2.82 -1.74 -17.69
CA GLU A 592 3.21 -0.65 -16.80
C GLU A 592 2.56 -0.81 -15.40
N ARG A 593 3.25 -0.36 -14.34
CA ARG A 593 2.86 -0.57 -12.93
C ARG A 593 2.94 0.69 -12.07
N ASP A 594 2.77 1.85 -12.67
CA ASP A 594 2.86 3.17 -12.03
C ASP A 594 1.87 3.35 -10.86
N TYR A 595 0.68 2.77 -10.95
CA TYR A 595 -0.34 2.74 -9.91
C TYR A 595 0.15 2.18 -8.56
N ALA A 596 1.17 1.30 -8.55
CA ALA A 596 1.71 0.72 -7.32
C ALA A 596 2.42 1.77 -6.44
N TYR A 597 2.83 2.90 -7.03
CA TYR A 597 3.57 3.97 -6.36
C TYR A 597 2.72 5.21 -6.08
N ALA A 598 1.39 5.17 -6.32
CA ALA A 598 0.49 6.30 -6.12
C ALA A 598 0.61 6.94 -4.72
N ALA A 599 0.82 6.12 -3.68
CA ALA A 599 1.02 6.61 -2.32
C ALA A 599 2.34 7.40 -2.11
N SER A 600 3.37 7.17 -2.92
CA SER A 600 4.57 8.02 -2.94
C SER A 600 4.28 9.36 -3.61
N PHE A 601 3.46 9.37 -4.66
CA PHE A 601 3.03 10.59 -5.34
C PHE A 601 2.14 11.44 -4.42
N TYR A 602 1.29 10.80 -3.60
CA TYR A 602 0.55 11.44 -2.51
C TYR A 602 1.50 12.12 -1.51
N ALA A 603 2.56 11.41 -1.07
CA ALA A 603 3.55 11.97 -0.16
C ALA A 603 4.30 13.16 -0.78
N PHE A 604 4.62 13.10 -2.07
CA PHE A 604 5.24 14.21 -2.78
C PHE A 604 4.29 15.42 -2.95
N ALA A 605 3.00 15.18 -3.18
CA ALA A 605 1.99 16.23 -3.28
C ALA A 605 1.81 17.01 -1.96
N ILE A 606 2.10 16.40 -0.80
CA ILE A 606 2.23 17.13 0.46
C ILE A 606 3.29 18.23 0.34
N TRP A 607 4.46 17.90 -0.21
CA TRP A 607 5.51 18.89 -0.43
C TRP A 607 5.15 19.90 -1.51
N ILE A 608 4.43 19.53 -2.58
CA ILE A 608 3.90 20.52 -3.53
C ILE A 608 3.07 21.58 -2.81
N GLY A 609 2.16 21.16 -1.92
CA GLY A 609 1.37 22.05 -1.08
C GLY A 609 2.22 22.93 -0.17
N LEU A 610 3.22 22.36 0.51
CA LEU A 610 4.15 23.13 1.35
C LEU A 610 5.05 24.07 0.53
N GLY A 611 5.26 23.79 -0.76
CA GLY A 611 5.94 24.66 -1.72
C GLY A 611 5.23 26.00 -1.91
N THR A 612 3.90 26.02 -1.87
CA THR A 612 3.10 27.26 -1.80
C THR A 612 3.50 28.10 -0.60
N GLY A 613 3.81 27.45 0.52
CA GLY A 613 4.39 28.06 1.71
C GLY A 613 5.74 28.70 1.53
N ALA A 614 6.63 27.99 0.83
CA ALA A 614 7.95 28.48 0.48
C ALA A 614 7.85 29.76 -0.37
N LEU A 615 7.00 29.73 -1.39
CA LEU A 615 6.76 30.87 -2.28
C LEU A 615 6.13 32.04 -1.52
N ALA A 616 5.06 31.81 -0.76
CA ALA A 616 4.41 32.86 0.03
C ALA A 616 5.40 33.53 0.98
N SER A 617 6.19 32.74 1.74
CA SER A 617 7.20 33.26 2.68
C SER A 617 8.35 34.00 1.98
N GLY A 618 8.63 33.69 0.71
CA GLY A 618 9.57 34.44 -0.10
C GLY A 618 8.99 35.80 -0.51
N LEU A 619 7.74 35.80 -0.97
CA LEU A 619 7.03 36.99 -1.45
C LEU A 619 6.84 38.06 -0.36
N THR A 620 6.77 37.68 0.92
CA THR A 620 6.60 38.64 2.02
C THR A 620 7.75 39.66 2.13
N LYS A 621 8.88 39.41 1.46
CA LYS A 621 9.98 40.38 1.35
C LYS A 621 9.63 41.61 0.51
N TRP A 622 8.65 41.50 -0.38
CA TRP A 622 8.29 42.55 -1.34
C TRP A 622 6.83 43.00 -1.23
N MET A 623 5.99 42.28 -0.48
CA MET A 623 4.56 42.60 -0.31
C MET A 623 4.03 42.10 1.04
N ASN A 624 2.81 42.48 1.42
CA ASN A 624 2.21 42.02 2.67
C ASN A 624 1.76 40.55 2.63
N ASP A 625 1.64 39.93 3.81
CA ASP A 625 1.32 38.51 3.98
C ASP A 625 0.06 38.08 3.23
N LYS A 626 -1.02 38.86 3.30
CA LYS A 626 -2.29 38.53 2.63
C LYS A 626 -2.12 38.43 1.12
N LYS A 627 -1.43 39.40 0.51
CA LYS A 627 -1.13 39.41 -0.93
C LYS A 627 -0.18 38.26 -1.28
N SER A 628 0.86 38.02 -0.47
CA SER A 628 1.79 36.91 -0.69
C SER A 628 1.10 35.55 -0.68
N ILE A 629 0.22 35.29 0.29
CA ILE A 629 -0.53 34.03 0.42
C ILE A 629 -1.46 33.86 -0.78
N LEU A 630 -2.21 34.91 -1.13
CA LEU A 630 -3.15 34.86 -2.26
C LEU A 630 -2.40 34.58 -3.57
N ILE A 631 -1.34 35.34 -3.87
CA ILE A 631 -0.57 35.18 -5.10
C ILE A 631 0.09 33.80 -5.15
N ALA A 632 0.74 33.35 -4.07
CA ALA A 632 1.40 32.04 -4.06
C ALA A 632 0.40 30.90 -4.27
N THR A 633 -0.77 30.97 -3.62
CA THR A 633 -1.82 29.96 -3.77
C THR A 633 -2.38 29.98 -5.18
N SER A 634 -2.73 31.15 -5.72
CA SER A 634 -3.24 31.28 -7.09
C SER A 634 -2.23 30.82 -8.15
N LEU A 635 -0.95 31.16 -7.98
CA LEU A 635 0.11 30.70 -8.88
C LEU A 635 0.24 29.18 -8.86
N ASN A 636 0.21 28.54 -7.69
CA ASN A 636 0.23 27.08 -7.63
C ASN A 636 -1.02 26.47 -8.29
N LEU A 637 -2.21 27.02 -8.00
CA LEU A 637 -3.46 26.53 -8.59
C LEU A 637 -3.47 26.63 -10.11
N LEU A 638 -2.95 27.72 -10.69
CA LEU A 638 -2.92 27.91 -12.14
C LEU A 638 -1.77 27.13 -12.79
N CYS A 639 -0.55 27.27 -12.26
CA CYS A 639 0.66 26.76 -12.90
C CYS A 639 0.97 25.29 -12.57
N VAL A 640 0.43 24.76 -11.47
CA VAL A 640 0.60 23.34 -11.10
C VAL A 640 -0.71 22.58 -11.34
N SER A 641 -1.75 22.87 -10.56
CA SER A 641 -3.00 22.11 -10.65
C SER A 641 -3.71 22.32 -12.00
N GLY A 642 -3.73 23.55 -12.50
CA GLY A 642 -4.33 23.90 -13.78
C GLY A 642 -3.61 23.28 -14.98
N VAL A 643 -2.27 23.24 -14.97
CA VAL A 643 -1.48 22.59 -16.03
C VAL A 643 -1.67 21.08 -16.01
N LEU A 644 -1.64 20.45 -14.82
CA LEU A 644 -1.92 19.02 -14.66
C LEU A 644 -3.31 18.66 -15.19
N ALA A 645 -4.33 19.46 -14.82
CA ALA A 645 -5.69 19.28 -15.31
C ALA A 645 -5.79 19.46 -16.83
N ALA A 646 -5.22 20.54 -17.38
CA ALA A 646 -5.35 20.89 -18.80
C ALA A 646 -4.67 19.86 -19.73
N GLU A 647 -3.47 19.41 -19.36
CA GLU A 647 -2.73 18.42 -20.16
C GLU A 647 -3.28 17.00 -19.93
N GLY A 648 -3.72 16.64 -18.71
CA GLY A 648 -4.19 15.27 -18.41
C GLY A 648 -5.66 14.96 -18.79
N TRP A 649 -6.50 15.98 -19.05
CA TRP A 649 -7.95 15.76 -19.21
C TRP A 649 -8.30 14.85 -20.40
N ASN A 650 -7.65 15.04 -21.54
CA ASN A 650 -7.94 14.28 -22.77
C ASN A 650 -7.49 12.81 -22.69
N ASP A 651 -6.44 12.52 -21.91
CA ASP A 651 -5.91 11.18 -21.65
C ASP A 651 -6.84 10.41 -20.69
N HIS A 652 -7.20 11.04 -19.58
CA HIS A 652 -7.97 10.40 -18.51
C HIS A 652 -9.48 10.43 -18.71
N ASN A 653 -10.02 11.22 -19.65
CA ASN A 653 -11.44 11.17 -19.96
C ASN A 653 -11.82 9.87 -20.69
N ARG A 654 -12.57 9.01 -20.00
CA ARG A 654 -13.05 7.71 -20.50
C ARG A 654 -14.56 7.68 -20.77
N SER A 655 -15.29 8.77 -20.53
CA SER A 655 -16.76 8.84 -20.67
C SER A 655 -17.33 8.44 -22.05
N GLY A 656 -16.49 8.42 -23.09
CA GLY A 656 -16.86 8.04 -24.46
C GLY A 656 -16.35 6.67 -24.92
N ARG A 657 -15.82 5.82 -24.02
CA ARG A 657 -15.26 4.51 -24.35
C ARG A 657 -16.33 3.43 -24.04
N TYR A 658 -17.01 2.90 -25.06
CA TYR A 658 -18.12 1.93 -24.92
C TYR A 658 -17.78 0.55 -25.45
#